data_AF-R5AKT6-F1
#
_entry.id   AF-R5AKT6-F1
#
_cell.length_a   1.000
_cell.length_b   1.000
_cell.length_c   1.000
_cell.angle_alpha   90.00
_cell.angle_beta   90.00
_cell.angle_gamma   90.00
#
_symmetry.space_group_name_H-M   'P 1'
#
loop_
_entity.id
_entity.type
_entity.pdbx_description
1 polymer ?
#
loop_
_entity_poly.entity_id
_entity_poly.type
_entity_poly.pdbx_seq_one_letter_code
_entity_poly.pdbx_strand_id
1 'polypeptide(L)'
;MKRFLFLPAVAAAAAVAFAAPGARTIVETDAYRWQGDTLYQDEFKAWAVSPYEIRSTYKGRPHYFMPVEQTWKRKNDLSAYPRLTTPNRLHQAVFNMGLDEMVNAVEPDTTLRTGKEWAGVWTRDVSYSIILSMAVLQPEASMISLMKKVNPSGQIIQDTGSGGAWPVSTDRMVWVLAAWEIYKVTGSREWLEKVYPIAVRSIAKDDATVRSERGLVKGETSFIDWREQSYPRWMQTADISQSEAMGTNVMYAAALKAVGEMARILGHKAEAESYFKESAKLAEAIDRTFYVDRLGLWGMYTYGRDAMIVNPRAETLGLALSILYDIAPEKRQKQFSENNPTTPYGPAIFFPQIADMPSYHNNALWPFVASYWTLAQAKAGNEDGVVEGIGSVVRPAALFATNKENFNLDNGDYFTELNSSNMLWSLSGNLALTMKILFGLHYEADGLLIKPFVPEAFRGERSLDNISYRGATLNITVRGYGCNVASMTLNGKPLAPGELIPAKKLRGTCDIVVEMDNKPIPVMGIRATANKKAPLTPVAWLEDGNLVWNPIEYIAEYVVLQDGHEVGHTRRTSWPVGRQSGVWQVYGVSAEGIPGFASEPRSTRRRARFEFSGEGDAMESPEISYPARESLDGSHRGFVEIDRTSAPAKAVIRVDAPGEYTLAFRYANGNGPVNTENKCCVRAVFVDGVKAGTAVMPTRGVANWPDWGMSNTVRLPLSAGEHTVELRYLPEDENMNISTNHALVDCVVVEHAL
;
A
#
# COMPACT_ATOMS: atom_id res chain seq x y z
N MET A 1 -7.19 95.63 11.96
CA MET A 1 -7.61 94.29 12.43
C MET A 1 -6.88 93.23 11.63
N LYS A 2 -6.15 92.33 12.33
CA LYS A 2 -5.76 90.93 12.01
C LYS A 2 -5.05 90.68 10.65
N ARG A 3 -3.72 90.53 10.54
CA ARG A 3 -2.76 89.48 10.99
C ARG A 3 -2.99 88.06 10.45
N PHE A 4 -1.84 87.40 10.21
CA PHE A 4 -1.54 85.97 9.99
C PHE A 4 -1.45 85.50 8.53
N LEU A 5 -0.48 84.70 8.09
CA LEU A 5 0.88 84.36 8.54
C LEU A 5 1.52 83.55 7.38
N PHE A 6 2.80 83.77 7.06
CA PHE A 6 3.57 82.91 6.17
C PHE A 6 3.92 81.59 6.87
N LEU A 7 3.77 80.46 6.19
CA LEU A 7 4.33 79.16 6.58
C LEU A 7 5.15 78.59 5.41
N PRO A 8 6.36 78.02 5.66
CA PRO A 8 7.20 77.45 4.61
C PRO A 8 6.78 76.01 4.28
N ALA A 9 6.89 75.66 3.00
CA ALA A 9 6.69 74.30 2.50
C ALA A 9 7.81 73.38 3.01
N VAL A 10 7.43 72.34 3.73
CA VAL A 10 8.30 71.21 4.08
C VAL A 10 8.31 70.25 2.89
N ALA A 11 9.49 70.01 2.32
CA ALA A 11 9.71 68.97 1.33
C ALA A 11 9.55 67.58 1.98
N ALA A 12 8.49 66.87 1.62
CA ALA A 12 8.37 65.44 1.91
C ALA A 12 9.14 64.67 0.84
N ALA A 13 10.23 64.02 1.26
CA ALA A 13 10.92 63.04 0.43
C ALA A 13 9.94 61.90 0.10
N ALA A 14 9.64 61.73 -1.19
CA ALA A 14 8.93 60.57 -1.68
C ALA A 14 9.80 59.33 -1.45
N ALA A 15 9.49 58.57 -0.41
CA ALA A 15 9.95 57.19 -0.30
C ALA A 15 9.31 56.42 -1.47
N VAL A 16 10.12 56.10 -2.47
CA VAL A 16 9.78 55.09 -3.47
C VAL A 16 9.61 53.79 -2.69
N ALA A 17 8.36 53.44 -2.43
CA ALA A 17 8.00 52.12 -1.93
C ALA A 17 8.47 51.13 -3.00
N PHE A 18 9.59 50.46 -2.74
CA PHE A 18 9.90 49.21 -3.42
C PHE A 18 8.74 48.26 -3.14
N ALA A 19 7.87 48.08 -4.13
CA ALA A 19 6.95 46.96 -4.15
C ALA A 19 7.78 45.68 -3.96
N ALA A 20 7.46 44.92 -2.91
CA ALA A 20 8.05 43.60 -2.72
C ALA A 20 7.86 42.80 -4.02
N PRO A 21 8.90 42.09 -4.53
CA PRO A 21 8.73 41.21 -5.68
C PRO A 21 7.58 40.26 -5.38
N GLY A 22 6.58 40.18 -6.29
CA GLY A 22 5.41 39.33 -6.09
C GLY A 22 5.84 37.92 -5.67
N ALA A 23 5.32 37.44 -4.54
CA ALA A 23 5.69 36.13 -3.99
C ALA A 23 5.42 35.03 -5.04
N ARG A 24 6.46 34.26 -5.38
CA ARG A 24 6.37 33.18 -6.38
C ARG A 24 5.36 32.12 -5.93
N THR A 25 4.46 31.72 -6.81
CA THR A 25 3.60 30.55 -6.64
C THR A 25 4.43 29.28 -6.85
N ILE A 26 4.41 28.38 -5.87
CA ILE A 26 5.09 27.09 -5.93
C ILE A 26 4.14 26.01 -6.46
N VAL A 27 2.91 25.99 -5.95
CA VAL A 27 1.84 25.06 -6.36
C VAL A 27 0.52 25.82 -6.33
N GLU A 28 -0.34 25.59 -7.32
CA GLU A 28 -1.73 26.08 -7.34
C GLU A 28 -2.62 25.00 -7.96
N THR A 29 -3.67 24.62 -7.24
CA THR A 29 -4.74 23.72 -7.71
C THR A 29 -6.08 24.39 -7.48
N ASP A 30 -7.17 23.77 -7.93
CA ASP A 30 -8.54 24.26 -7.65
C ASP A 30 -8.88 24.33 -6.15
N ALA A 31 -8.09 23.66 -5.28
CA ALA A 31 -8.37 23.57 -3.85
C ALA A 31 -7.41 24.41 -2.96
N TYR A 32 -6.17 24.64 -3.39
CA TYR A 32 -5.20 25.36 -2.55
C TYR A 32 -4.09 26.03 -3.37
N ARG A 33 -3.42 27.00 -2.76
CA ARG A 33 -2.26 27.68 -3.33
C ARG A 33 -1.13 27.80 -2.32
N TRP A 34 0.07 27.39 -2.71
CA TRP A 34 1.31 27.71 -2.00
C TRP A 34 2.02 28.87 -2.70
N GLN A 35 2.09 30.02 -2.04
CA GLN A 35 2.72 31.23 -2.57
C GLN A 35 3.72 31.83 -1.56
N GLY A 36 4.99 31.93 -1.96
CA GLY A 36 6.07 32.34 -1.06
C GLY A 36 6.16 31.43 0.17
N ASP A 37 6.15 32.03 1.35
CA ASP A 37 6.22 31.32 2.64
C ASP A 37 4.83 31.01 3.24
N THR A 38 3.76 31.15 2.46
CA THR A 38 2.37 30.97 2.92
C THR A 38 1.60 30.02 2.03
N LEU A 39 0.80 29.17 2.66
CA LEU A 39 -0.15 28.29 2.03
C LEU A 39 -1.58 28.75 2.33
N TYR A 40 -2.45 28.71 1.33
CA TYR A 40 -3.85 29.11 1.39
C TYR A 40 -4.73 27.94 0.95
N GLN A 41 -5.79 27.66 1.71
CA GLN A 41 -6.86 26.72 1.35
C GLN A 41 -8.17 27.31 1.90
N ASP A 42 -9.08 27.70 1.01
CA ASP A 42 -10.32 28.38 1.37
C ASP A 42 -10.07 29.62 2.28
N GLU A 43 -10.73 29.70 3.44
CA GLU A 43 -10.48 30.74 4.46
C GLU A 43 -9.21 30.51 5.29
N PHE A 44 -8.59 29.33 5.19
CA PHE A 44 -7.45 28.93 5.99
C PHE A 44 -6.13 29.33 5.34
N LYS A 45 -5.15 29.61 6.19
CA LYS A 45 -3.77 29.80 5.77
C LYS A 45 -2.78 29.27 6.80
N ALA A 46 -1.62 28.84 6.33
CA ALA A 46 -0.47 28.52 7.18
C ALA A 46 0.80 29.17 6.64
N TRP A 47 1.69 29.62 7.52
CA TRP A 47 2.93 30.30 7.13
C TRP A 47 4.07 29.97 8.08
N ALA A 48 5.29 30.03 7.57
CA ALA A 48 6.48 29.90 8.39
C ALA A 48 6.86 31.25 9.02
N VAL A 49 6.82 31.32 10.36
CA VAL A 49 7.31 32.47 11.12
C VAL A 49 8.85 32.49 11.08
N SER A 50 9.45 31.32 11.23
CA SER A 50 10.89 31.07 11.12
C SER A 50 11.12 29.67 10.53
N PRO A 51 12.36 29.25 10.23
CA PRO A 51 12.67 27.87 9.88
C PRO A 51 12.30 26.83 10.96
N TYR A 52 11.91 27.28 12.17
CA TYR A 52 11.63 26.42 13.32
C TYR A 52 10.25 26.71 13.95
N GLU A 53 9.38 27.47 13.26
CA GLU A 53 8.03 27.77 13.72
C GLU A 53 7.06 27.96 12.54
N ILE A 54 5.97 27.19 12.55
CA ILE A 54 4.84 27.31 11.61
C ILE A 54 3.60 27.73 12.39
N ARG A 55 2.80 28.63 11.82
CA ARG A 55 1.48 29.00 12.33
C ARG A 55 0.41 28.73 11.29
N SER A 56 -0.77 28.37 11.76
CA SER A 56 -1.93 28.07 10.93
C SER A 56 -3.19 28.71 11.50
N THR A 57 -4.11 29.14 10.63
CA THR A 57 -5.47 29.52 11.02
C THR A 57 -6.44 28.35 10.96
N TYR A 58 -5.99 27.15 10.56
CA TYR A 58 -6.86 25.97 10.43
C TYR A 58 -7.55 25.66 11.76
N LYS A 59 -8.86 25.43 11.72
CA LYS A 59 -9.65 25.06 12.89
C LYS A 59 -10.24 23.68 12.65
N GLY A 60 -9.69 22.71 13.37
CA GLY A 60 -10.22 21.36 13.41
C GLY A 60 -11.68 21.30 13.85
N ARG A 61 -12.36 20.20 13.50
CA ARG A 61 -13.72 19.96 14.00
C ARG A 61 -13.70 19.90 15.54
N PRO A 62 -14.59 20.66 16.22
CA PRO A 62 -14.70 20.58 17.67
C PRO A 62 -14.92 19.14 18.12
N HIS A 63 -14.25 18.75 19.21
CA HIS A 63 -14.38 17.42 19.86
C HIS A 63 -13.94 16.20 19.03
N TYR A 64 -13.29 16.38 17.88
CA TYR A 64 -12.63 15.24 17.24
C TYR A 64 -11.50 14.72 18.14
N PHE A 65 -11.49 13.42 18.38
CA PHE A 65 -10.64 12.78 19.39
C PHE A 65 -9.14 12.77 19.03
N MET A 66 -8.79 13.16 17.79
CA MET A 66 -7.41 13.29 17.29
C MET A 66 -7.14 14.72 16.77
N PRO A 67 -7.16 15.75 17.64
CA PRO A 67 -7.09 17.15 17.24
C PRO A 67 -5.73 17.54 16.61
N VAL A 68 -5.66 18.79 16.14
CA VAL A 68 -4.43 19.45 15.68
C VAL A 68 -4.18 20.72 16.49
N GLU A 69 -2.91 21.10 16.58
CA GLU A 69 -2.52 22.42 17.07
C GLU A 69 -2.40 23.40 15.90
N GLN A 70 -2.62 24.69 16.16
CA GLN A 70 -2.46 25.75 15.16
C GLN A 70 -1.00 26.22 15.02
N THR A 71 -0.07 25.58 15.71
CA THR A 71 1.32 25.99 15.75
C THR A 71 2.21 24.77 15.90
N TRP A 72 3.27 24.74 15.12
CA TRP A 72 4.41 23.89 15.38
C TRP A 72 5.60 24.76 15.72
N LYS A 73 6.37 24.34 16.73
CA LYS A 73 7.63 24.95 17.11
C LYS A 73 8.60 23.83 17.44
N ARG A 74 9.80 23.87 16.87
CA ARG A 74 10.84 22.85 17.10
C ARG A 74 11.05 22.61 18.59
N LYS A 75 11.01 21.33 19.00
CA LYS A 75 11.22 20.91 20.40
C LYS A 75 12.56 20.21 20.61
N ASN A 76 13.00 19.44 19.63
CA ASN A 76 14.18 18.59 19.72
C ASN A 76 15.45 19.28 19.16
N ASP A 77 16.61 18.76 19.55
CA ASP A 77 17.87 19.11 18.90
C ASP A 77 17.99 18.36 17.57
N LEU A 78 18.26 19.12 16.50
CA LEU A 78 18.38 18.60 15.15
C LEU A 78 19.83 18.63 14.64
N SER A 79 20.79 19.00 15.50
CA SER A 79 22.20 19.19 15.12
C SER A 79 22.86 17.95 14.49
N ALA A 80 22.40 16.76 14.86
CA ALA A 80 22.89 15.48 14.35
C ALA A 80 22.34 15.11 12.95
N TYR A 81 21.31 15.79 12.47
CA TYR A 81 20.62 15.46 11.22
C TYR A 81 20.97 16.44 10.09
N PRO A 82 20.55 16.13 8.85
CA PRO A 82 20.79 17.03 7.73
C PRO A 82 20.17 18.40 7.92
N ARG A 83 20.91 19.45 7.54
CA ARG A 83 20.44 20.84 7.62
C ARG A 83 20.12 21.36 6.23
N LEU A 84 18.84 21.59 5.97
CA LEU A 84 18.37 22.20 4.75
C LEU A 84 18.54 23.73 4.79
N THR A 85 19.16 24.30 3.76
CA THR A 85 19.09 25.73 3.43
C THR A 85 18.42 25.86 2.06
N THR A 86 17.36 26.65 1.97
CA THR A 86 16.54 26.81 0.75
C THR A 86 15.93 28.21 0.72
N PRO A 87 15.66 28.81 -0.46
CA PRO A 87 15.07 30.14 -0.56
C PRO A 87 13.63 30.24 -0.05
N ASN A 88 12.94 29.11 0.13
CA ASN A 88 11.56 29.07 0.64
C ASN A 88 11.54 28.67 2.12
N ARG A 89 11.13 29.59 3.00
CA ARG A 89 11.13 29.36 4.46
C ARG A 89 10.09 28.34 4.88
N LEU A 90 8.94 28.30 4.20
CA LEU A 90 7.91 27.29 4.51
C LEU A 90 8.41 25.88 4.19
N HIS A 91 9.08 25.69 3.06
CA HIS A 91 9.75 24.42 2.73
C HIS A 91 10.76 24.03 3.79
N GLN A 92 11.62 24.97 4.22
CA GLN A 92 12.60 24.72 5.28
C GLN A 92 11.95 24.34 6.61
N ALA A 93 10.88 25.04 7.00
CA ALA A 93 10.18 24.79 8.26
C ALA A 93 9.47 23.44 8.26
N VAL A 94 8.84 23.05 7.16
CA VAL A 94 8.18 21.74 7.01
C VAL A 94 9.19 20.60 6.99
N PHE A 95 10.38 20.79 6.39
CA PHE A 95 11.47 19.81 6.46
C PHE A 95 11.98 19.65 7.92
N ASN A 96 12.19 20.76 8.62
CA ASN A 96 12.61 20.74 10.03
C ASN A 96 11.55 20.13 10.95
N MET A 97 10.26 20.33 10.67
CA MET A 97 9.16 19.64 11.36
C MET A 97 9.24 18.13 11.15
N GLY A 98 9.50 17.66 9.92
CA GLY A 98 9.70 16.23 9.66
C GLY A 98 10.84 15.64 10.50
N LEU A 99 11.98 16.34 10.61
CA LEU A 99 13.10 15.91 11.46
C LEU A 99 12.76 15.96 12.96
N ASP A 100 12.07 17.01 13.41
CA ASP A 100 11.66 17.18 14.81
C ASP A 100 10.69 16.08 15.26
N GLU A 101 9.72 15.73 14.41
CA GLU A 101 8.78 14.64 14.67
C GLU A 101 9.45 13.26 14.54
N MET A 102 10.43 13.10 13.64
CA MET A 102 11.22 11.87 13.52
C MET A 102 11.96 11.54 14.82
N VAL A 103 12.52 12.55 15.52
CA VAL A 103 13.15 12.33 16.83
C VAL A 103 12.15 11.77 17.84
N ASN A 104 10.90 12.23 17.82
CA ASN A 104 9.84 11.70 18.68
C ASN A 104 9.44 10.25 18.32
N ALA A 105 9.77 9.80 17.11
CA ALA A 105 9.42 8.47 16.63
C ALA A 105 10.43 7.39 17.03
N VAL A 106 11.56 7.74 17.65
CA VAL A 106 12.51 6.76 18.19
C VAL A 106 12.16 6.47 19.66
N GLU A 107 11.81 5.21 19.94
CA GLU A 107 11.43 4.74 21.28
C GLU A 107 12.65 4.51 22.18
N PRO A 108 12.48 4.38 23.51
CA PRO A 108 13.58 4.10 24.44
C PRO A 108 14.36 2.81 24.14
N ASP A 109 13.74 1.81 23.48
CA ASP A 109 14.40 0.58 23.02
C ASP A 109 15.02 0.71 21.62
N THR A 110 15.13 1.94 21.11
CA THR A 110 15.64 2.29 19.77
C THR A 110 14.79 1.74 18.63
N THR A 111 13.57 1.26 18.88
CA THR A 111 12.64 0.94 17.79
C THR A 111 11.95 2.19 17.24
N LEU A 112 11.41 2.08 16.04
CA LEU A 112 10.62 3.12 15.40
C LEU A 112 9.14 2.96 15.77
N ARG A 113 8.59 3.97 16.44
CA ARG A 113 7.15 4.18 16.63
C ARG A 113 6.52 4.64 15.30
N THR A 114 5.32 4.16 15.02
CA THR A 114 4.66 4.39 13.72
C THR A 114 3.74 5.61 13.71
N GLY A 115 3.26 6.05 14.87
CA GLY A 115 2.52 7.30 15.05
C GLY A 115 2.27 7.61 16.53
N LYS A 116 1.82 8.83 16.85
CA LYS A 116 1.44 9.19 18.23
C LYS A 116 0.44 8.20 18.84
N GLU A 117 -0.57 7.81 18.05
CA GLU A 117 -1.63 6.88 18.48
C GLU A 117 -1.28 5.40 18.19
N TRP A 118 -0.12 5.15 17.58
CA TRP A 118 0.33 3.84 17.11
C TRP A 118 1.70 3.50 17.72
N ALA A 119 1.67 3.02 18.96
CA ALA A 119 2.87 2.54 19.64
C ALA A 119 3.39 1.22 19.03
N GLY A 120 4.70 1.00 19.15
CA GLY A 120 5.34 -0.24 18.72
C GLY A 120 5.62 -0.35 17.22
N VAL A 121 6.16 -1.51 16.86
CA VAL A 121 6.71 -1.79 15.52
C VAL A 121 5.72 -2.61 14.70
N TRP A 122 5.32 -2.04 13.58
CA TRP A 122 4.52 -2.70 12.54
C TRP A 122 5.40 -2.95 11.32
N THR A 123 5.45 -4.20 10.85
CA THR A 123 6.31 -4.69 9.76
C THR A 123 6.21 -3.78 8.56
N ARG A 124 4.99 -3.54 8.08
CA ARG A 124 4.77 -2.74 6.89
C ARG A 124 5.19 -1.29 7.12
N ASP A 125 4.77 -0.74 8.25
CA ASP A 125 4.86 0.68 8.55
C ASP A 125 6.28 1.19 8.64
N VAL A 126 7.10 0.45 9.38
CA VAL A 126 8.52 0.76 9.47
C VAL A 126 9.20 0.52 8.13
N SER A 127 8.84 -0.54 7.40
CA SER A 127 9.54 -0.90 6.15
C SER A 127 9.44 0.17 5.08
N TYR A 128 8.24 0.68 4.82
CA TYR A 128 8.09 1.75 3.83
C TYR A 128 8.67 3.09 4.31
N SER A 129 8.65 3.36 5.62
CA SER A 129 9.30 4.55 6.19
C SER A 129 10.83 4.49 6.05
N ILE A 130 11.41 3.30 6.21
CA ILE A 130 12.83 2.99 5.97
C ILE A 130 13.21 3.27 4.52
N ILE A 131 12.42 2.80 3.57
CA ILE A 131 12.65 3.03 2.13
C ILE A 131 12.59 4.53 1.79
N LEU A 132 11.67 5.27 2.41
CA LEU A 132 11.51 6.72 2.18
C LEU A 132 12.67 7.54 2.74
N SER A 133 13.01 7.38 4.03
CA SER A 133 14.11 8.16 4.62
C SER A 133 14.72 7.60 5.91
N MET A 134 14.08 6.66 6.61
CA MET A 134 14.64 6.18 7.89
C MET A 134 15.92 5.37 7.71
N ALA A 135 16.14 4.72 6.55
CA ALA A 135 17.40 4.01 6.30
C ALA A 135 18.64 4.92 6.44
N VAL A 136 18.56 6.18 6.00
CA VAL A 136 19.67 7.14 6.07
C VAL A 136 19.64 8.02 7.31
N LEU A 137 18.46 8.34 7.83
CA LEU A 137 18.33 9.23 8.98
C LEU A 137 18.38 8.51 10.33
N GLN A 138 17.97 7.23 10.37
CA GLN A 138 17.89 6.40 11.57
C GLN A 138 18.30 4.94 11.27
N PRO A 139 19.52 4.66 10.74
CA PRO A 139 19.91 3.32 10.30
C PRO A 139 19.86 2.27 11.41
N GLU A 140 20.31 2.62 12.62
CA GLU A 140 20.31 1.71 13.77
C GLU A 140 18.88 1.35 14.20
N ALA A 141 18.03 2.37 14.39
CA ALA A 141 16.63 2.15 14.75
C ALA A 141 15.88 1.35 13.69
N SER A 142 16.21 1.57 12.41
CA SER A 142 15.67 0.81 11.28
C SER A 142 16.05 -0.66 11.35
N MET A 143 17.33 -0.99 11.59
CA MET A 143 17.81 -2.37 11.73
C MET A 143 17.17 -3.08 12.93
N ILE A 144 17.09 -2.41 14.08
CA ILE A 144 16.47 -2.97 15.30
C ILE A 144 14.98 -3.23 15.09
N SER A 145 14.28 -2.27 14.48
CA SER A 145 12.84 -2.38 14.19
C SER A 145 12.55 -3.55 13.25
N LEU A 146 13.30 -3.71 12.15
CA LEU A 146 13.12 -4.84 11.25
C LEU A 146 13.36 -6.18 11.96
N MET A 147 14.40 -6.28 12.80
CA MET A 147 14.66 -7.52 13.53
C MET A 147 13.61 -7.83 14.61
N LYS A 148 12.91 -6.83 15.15
CA LYS A 148 11.75 -7.02 16.03
C LYS A 148 10.59 -7.72 15.31
N LYS A 149 10.56 -7.65 13.97
CA LYS A 149 9.54 -8.26 13.10
C LYS A 149 10.01 -9.57 12.46
N VAL A 150 10.92 -10.27 13.13
CA VAL A 150 11.36 -11.62 12.78
C VAL A 150 11.00 -12.53 13.94
N ASN A 151 10.28 -13.61 13.66
CA ASN A 151 9.89 -14.58 14.68
C ASN A 151 11.08 -15.50 15.06
N PRO A 152 10.96 -16.31 16.14
CA PRO A 152 12.04 -17.20 16.57
C PRO A 152 12.46 -18.26 15.52
N SER A 153 11.59 -18.59 14.55
CA SER A 153 11.92 -19.50 13.44
C SER A 153 12.61 -18.82 12.26
N GLY A 154 12.90 -17.51 12.36
CA GLY A 154 13.62 -16.74 11.36
C GLY A 154 12.76 -16.33 10.16
N GLN A 155 11.46 -16.14 10.37
CA GLN A 155 10.50 -15.68 9.36
C GLN A 155 10.06 -14.26 9.66
N ILE A 156 9.82 -13.50 8.60
CA ILE A 156 9.21 -12.17 8.68
C ILE A 156 7.78 -12.31 9.21
N ILE A 157 7.43 -11.50 10.21
CA ILE A 157 6.12 -11.48 10.84
C ILE A 157 5.14 -10.69 9.94
N GLN A 158 4.01 -11.30 9.60
CA GLN A 158 2.84 -10.57 9.12
C GLN A 158 2.12 -9.97 10.32
N ASP A 159 1.84 -8.68 10.27
CA ASP A 159 1.04 -8.02 11.30
C ASP A 159 -0.40 -8.52 11.30
N THR A 160 -1.03 -8.38 12.46
CA THR A 160 -2.47 -8.64 12.65
C THR A 160 -3.30 -7.88 11.61
N GLY A 161 -4.35 -8.51 11.08
CA GLY A 161 -5.22 -7.91 10.08
C GLY A 161 -6.42 -8.80 9.74
N SER A 162 -6.92 -8.67 8.51
CA SER A 162 -8.08 -9.41 7.98
C SER A 162 -8.04 -10.90 8.32
N GLY A 163 -9.02 -11.39 9.06
CA GLY A 163 -9.31 -12.82 9.21
C GLY A 163 -8.23 -13.64 9.94
N GLY A 164 -7.42 -13.01 10.78
CA GLY A 164 -6.27 -13.66 11.40
C GLY A 164 -4.97 -13.52 10.60
N ALA A 165 -4.88 -12.50 9.75
CA ALA A 165 -3.72 -12.08 8.99
C ALA A 165 -3.24 -13.12 7.97
N TRP A 166 -2.01 -13.65 8.09
CA TRP A 166 -1.49 -14.60 7.11
C TRP A 166 -2.30 -15.92 7.12
N PRO A 167 -2.72 -16.46 5.97
CA PRO A 167 -2.36 -16.09 4.60
C PRO A 167 -3.37 -15.18 3.87
N VAL A 168 -4.32 -14.56 4.58
CA VAL A 168 -5.22 -13.52 4.01
C VAL A 168 -4.41 -12.27 3.63
N SER A 169 -3.48 -11.88 4.50
CA SER A 169 -2.51 -10.80 4.27
C SER A 169 -1.12 -11.37 4.02
N THR A 170 -0.43 -10.87 2.99
CA THR A 170 0.87 -11.40 2.54
C THR A 170 1.90 -10.31 2.29
N ASP A 171 1.60 -9.06 2.65
CA ASP A 171 2.39 -7.88 2.30
C ASP A 171 3.61 -7.64 3.21
N ARG A 172 3.84 -8.50 4.21
CA ARG A 172 5.06 -8.50 5.05
C ARG A 172 6.38 -8.47 4.25
N MET A 173 6.36 -8.91 3.00
CA MET A 173 7.55 -8.96 2.15
C MET A 173 8.16 -7.60 1.80
N VAL A 174 7.46 -6.48 2.06
CA VAL A 174 8.08 -5.13 2.01
C VAL A 174 9.28 -5.02 2.96
N TRP A 175 9.32 -5.82 4.03
CA TRP A 175 10.47 -5.94 4.93
C TRP A 175 11.78 -6.22 4.19
N VAL A 176 11.74 -7.03 3.13
CA VAL A 176 12.93 -7.34 2.31
C VAL A 176 13.44 -6.11 1.57
N LEU A 177 12.53 -5.29 1.03
CA LEU A 177 12.89 -4.04 0.35
C LEU A 177 13.51 -3.04 1.32
N ALA A 178 12.98 -2.95 2.54
CA ALA A 178 13.54 -2.11 3.60
C ALA A 178 14.94 -2.60 4.04
N ALA A 179 15.10 -3.91 4.22
CA ALA A 179 16.40 -4.51 4.55
C ALA A 179 17.44 -4.26 3.45
N TRP A 180 17.02 -4.30 2.18
CA TRP A 180 17.86 -3.94 1.05
C TRP A 180 18.24 -2.45 1.03
N GLU A 181 17.29 -1.54 1.29
CA GLU A 181 17.58 -0.10 1.37
C GLU A 181 18.60 0.21 2.47
N ILE A 182 18.48 -0.42 3.65
CA ILE A 182 19.46 -0.30 4.74
C ILE A 182 20.86 -0.72 4.26
N TYR A 183 20.97 -1.81 3.49
CA TYR A 183 22.27 -2.20 2.93
C TYR A 183 22.82 -1.13 1.97
N LYS A 184 22.00 -0.58 1.07
CA LYS A 184 22.45 0.46 0.13
C LYS A 184 22.98 1.69 0.87
N VAL A 185 22.40 2.04 2.03
CA VAL A 185 22.88 3.13 2.88
C VAL A 185 24.13 2.74 3.68
N THR A 186 24.14 1.61 4.36
CA THR A 186 25.18 1.24 5.35
C THR A 186 26.38 0.56 4.73
N GLY A 187 26.20 -0.18 3.63
CA GLY A 187 27.19 -1.07 3.04
C GLY A 187 27.52 -2.30 3.91
N SER A 188 26.73 -2.60 4.95
CA SER A 188 27.03 -3.65 5.93
C SER A 188 26.85 -5.05 5.32
N ARG A 189 27.95 -5.77 5.12
CA ARG A 189 27.91 -7.17 4.68
C ARG A 189 27.30 -8.08 5.75
N GLU A 190 27.62 -7.86 7.02
CA GLU A 190 27.06 -8.61 8.15
C GLU A 190 25.53 -8.51 8.20
N TRP A 191 25.00 -7.32 7.90
CA TRP A 191 23.55 -7.12 7.76
C TRP A 191 22.96 -8.03 6.68
N LEU A 192 23.55 -8.08 5.49
CA LEU A 192 23.09 -8.98 4.42
C LEU A 192 23.16 -10.45 4.79
N GLU A 193 24.27 -10.89 5.39
CA GLU A 193 24.46 -12.28 5.85
C GLU A 193 23.37 -12.68 6.86
N LYS A 194 22.90 -11.72 7.67
CA LYS A 194 21.81 -11.92 8.63
C LYS A 194 20.42 -11.93 7.96
N VAL A 195 20.12 -11.00 7.06
CA VAL A 195 18.76 -10.84 6.52
C VAL A 195 18.43 -11.72 5.33
N TYR A 196 19.44 -12.14 4.55
CA TYR A 196 19.21 -12.95 3.36
C TYR A 196 18.53 -14.29 3.69
N PRO A 197 18.97 -15.09 4.68
CA PRO A 197 18.29 -16.34 5.03
C PRO A 197 16.84 -16.15 5.53
N ILE A 198 16.55 -15.02 6.16
CA ILE A 198 15.20 -14.67 6.65
C ILE A 198 14.27 -14.42 5.46
N ALA A 199 14.72 -13.62 4.49
CA ALA A 199 13.96 -13.35 3.27
C ALA A 199 13.69 -14.63 2.46
N VAL A 200 14.70 -15.46 2.25
CA VAL A 200 14.57 -16.75 1.54
C VAL A 200 13.57 -17.68 2.23
N ARG A 201 13.62 -17.79 3.56
CA ARG A 201 12.70 -18.62 4.33
C ARG A 201 11.25 -18.14 4.21
N SER A 202 11.02 -16.82 4.28
CA SER A 202 9.69 -16.25 4.13
C SER A 202 9.13 -16.46 2.72
N ILE A 203 9.93 -16.27 1.67
CA ILE A 203 9.52 -16.53 0.28
C ILE A 203 9.12 -18.00 0.11
N ALA A 204 9.96 -18.94 0.57
CA ALA A 204 9.67 -20.36 0.45
C ALA A 204 8.37 -20.78 1.15
N LYS A 205 8.04 -20.15 2.29
CA LYS A 205 6.77 -20.36 2.98
C LYS A 205 5.59 -19.86 2.15
N ASP A 206 5.70 -18.64 1.62
CA ASP A 206 4.63 -18.05 0.80
C ASP A 206 4.43 -18.83 -0.51
N ASP A 207 5.51 -19.31 -1.13
CA ASP A 207 5.47 -20.14 -2.33
C ASP A 207 4.67 -21.44 -2.16
N ALA A 208 4.75 -22.04 -0.97
CA ALA A 208 4.07 -23.30 -0.67
C ALA A 208 2.57 -23.15 -0.40
N THR A 209 2.08 -21.93 -0.16
CA THR A 209 0.73 -21.68 0.39
C THR A 209 -0.10 -20.70 -0.44
N VAL A 210 0.48 -19.60 -0.92
CA VAL A 210 -0.27 -18.47 -1.49
C VAL A 210 -0.02 -18.22 -2.97
N ARG A 211 0.67 -19.12 -3.68
CA ARG A 211 0.83 -18.99 -5.14
C ARG A 211 -0.44 -19.43 -5.88
N SER A 212 -0.82 -18.62 -6.86
CA SER A 212 -1.88 -18.94 -7.82
C SER A 212 -1.35 -19.75 -8.99
N GLU A 213 -2.27 -20.37 -9.73
CA GLU A 213 -1.97 -21.04 -11.01
C GLU A 213 -1.37 -20.08 -12.06
N ARG A 214 -1.66 -18.77 -11.95
CA ARG A 214 -1.08 -17.73 -12.80
C ARG A 214 0.36 -17.35 -12.42
N GLY A 215 0.89 -17.89 -11.32
CA GLY A 215 2.19 -17.52 -10.73
C GLY A 215 2.16 -16.25 -9.87
N LEU A 216 1.00 -15.60 -9.76
CA LEU A 216 0.77 -14.46 -8.87
C LEU A 216 0.65 -14.92 -7.42
N VAL A 217 0.92 -14.02 -6.47
CA VAL A 217 0.69 -14.17 -5.05
C VAL A 217 -0.74 -13.77 -4.70
N LYS A 218 -1.40 -14.61 -3.93
CA LYS A 218 -2.73 -14.38 -3.38
C LYS A 218 -2.68 -13.59 -2.07
N GLY A 219 -3.79 -12.96 -1.73
CA GLY A 219 -3.98 -12.17 -0.53
C GLY A 219 -4.37 -10.73 -0.83
N GLU A 220 -4.54 -9.97 0.24
CA GLU A 220 -5.06 -8.62 0.15
C GLU A 220 -4.05 -7.58 -0.36
N THR A 221 -4.58 -6.39 -0.61
CA THR A 221 -3.82 -5.20 -0.98
C THR A 221 -3.00 -4.71 0.20
N SER A 222 -1.71 -4.46 -0.02
CA SER A 222 -0.84 -3.95 1.04
C SER A 222 -1.44 -2.71 1.70
N PHE A 223 -1.30 -2.60 3.02
CA PHE A 223 -1.83 -1.54 3.90
C PHE A 223 -3.33 -1.28 3.97
N ILE A 224 -4.10 -1.71 2.98
CA ILE A 224 -5.53 -1.41 2.88
C ILE A 224 -6.33 -2.53 3.55
N ASP A 225 -6.00 -2.78 4.81
CA ASP A 225 -6.36 -3.94 5.63
C ASP A 225 -7.73 -3.84 6.32
N TRP A 226 -8.43 -2.71 6.20
CA TRP A 226 -9.86 -2.63 6.56
C TRP A 226 -10.68 -3.02 5.35
N ARG A 227 -11.01 -4.30 5.22
CA ARG A 227 -11.65 -4.84 4.01
C ARG A 227 -12.91 -4.09 3.60
N GLU A 228 -13.70 -3.57 4.55
CA GLU A 228 -14.93 -2.83 4.27
C GLU A 228 -14.64 -1.54 3.48
N GLN A 229 -13.42 -1.01 3.56
CA GLN A 229 -12.98 0.20 2.88
C GLN A 229 -12.40 -0.03 1.48
N SER A 230 -12.23 -1.28 1.03
CA SER A 230 -11.50 -1.56 -0.23
C SER A 230 -12.02 -2.74 -1.05
N TYR A 231 -12.80 -3.62 -0.42
CA TYR A 231 -13.46 -4.77 -1.04
C TYR A 231 -14.98 -4.60 -1.06
N PRO A 232 -15.71 -5.21 -2.01
CA PRO A 232 -17.16 -5.22 -1.97
C PRO A 232 -17.64 -5.94 -0.70
N ARG A 233 -18.69 -5.41 -0.05
CA ARG A 233 -19.19 -5.89 1.26
C ARG A 233 -19.50 -7.38 1.33
N TRP A 234 -19.80 -8.04 0.20
CA TRP A 234 -20.08 -9.47 0.18
C TRP A 234 -18.83 -10.34 0.36
N MET A 235 -17.64 -9.84 0.02
CA MET A 235 -16.39 -10.60 0.14
C MET A 235 -16.04 -10.85 1.59
N GLN A 236 -15.93 -12.13 1.93
CA GLN A 236 -15.41 -12.60 3.20
C GLN A 236 -13.88 -12.66 3.16
N THR A 237 -13.24 -12.78 4.32
CA THR A 237 -11.78 -12.93 4.41
C THR A 237 -11.27 -14.18 3.70
N ALA A 238 -12.08 -15.25 3.62
CA ALA A 238 -11.78 -16.41 2.80
C ALA A 238 -11.73 -16.06 1.30
N ASP A 239 -12.65 -15.21 0.81
CA ASP A 239 -12.63 -14.70 -0.56
C ASP A 239 -11.39 -13.82 -0.80
N ILE A 240 -11.09 -12.92 0.14
CA ILE A 240 -9.93 -12.00 0.07
C ILE A 240 -8.60 -12.76 0.03
N SER A 241 -8.50 -13.88 0.76
CA SER A 241 -7.31 -14.74 0.72
C SER A 241 -7.00 -15.30 -0.66
N GLN A 242 -7.97 -15.29 -1.58
CA GLN A 242 -7.81 -15.74 -2.96
C GLN A 242 -7.71 -14.58 -3.97
N SER A 243 -7.92 -13.34 -3.54
CA SER A 243 -7.66 -12.17 -4.38
C SER A 243 -6.19 -12.14 -4.78
N GLU A 244 -5.90 -11.60 -5.96
CA GLU A 244 -4.53 -11.29 -6.38
C GLU A 244 -4.42 -9.78 -6.45
N ALA A 245 -3.79 -9.17 -5.45
CA ALA A 245 -3.61 -7.72 -5.40
C ALA A 245 -2.40 -7.27 -6.25
N MET A 246 -2.62 -6.30 -7.14
CA MET A 246 -1.59 -5.80 -8.05
C MET A 246 -0.41 -5.21 -7.28
N GLY A 247 -0.65 -4.30 -6.32
CA GLY A 247 0.41 -3.65 -5.55
C GLY A 247 1.23 -4.64 -4.72
N THR A 248 0.57 -5.64 -4.11
CA THR A 248 1.24 -6.72 -3.37
C THR A 248 2.13 -7.54 -4.30
N ASN A 249 1.64 -7.91 -5.50
CA ASN A 249 2.45 -8.65 -6.47
C ASN A 249 3.64 -7.85 -7.01
N VAL A 250 3.47 -6.54 -7.27
CA VAL A 250 4.58 -5.64 -7.63
C VAL A 250 5.65 -5.61 -6.54
N MET A 251 5.23 -5.51 -5.28
CA MET A 251 6.13 -5.57 -4.12
C MET A 251 6.87 -6.91 -4.05
N TYR A 252 6.21 -8.05 -4.30
CA TYR A 252 6.89 -9.36 -4.37
C TYR A 252 7.90 -9.44 -5.51
N ALA A 253 7.58 -8.92 -6.70
CA ALA A 253 8.51 -8.90 -7.82
C ALA A 253 9.77 -8.08 -7.48
N ALA A 254 9.59 -6.93 -6.82
CA ALA A 254 10.69 -6.12 -6.32
C ALA A 254 11.48 -6.84 -5.21
N ALA A 255 10.81 -7.54 -4.29
CA ALA A 255 11.46 -8.29 -3.21
C ALA A 255 12.32 -9.44 -3.76
N LEU A 256 11.81 -10.20 -4.74
CA LEU A 256 12.58 -11.24 -5.43
C LEU A 256 13.84 -10.66 -6.07
N LYS A 257 13.73 -9.52 -6.77
CA LYS A 257 14.90 -8.82 -7.34
C LYS A 257 15.89 -8.41 -6.25
N ALA A 258 15.42 -7.87 -5.13
CA ALA A 258 16.28 -7.50 -4.00
C ALA A 258 17.00 -8.72 -3.40
N VAL A 259 16.32 -9.85 -3.20
CA VAL A 259 16.95 -11.10 -2.73
C VAL A 259 17.99 -11.60 -3.74
N GLY A 260 17.73 -11.49 -5.04
CA GLY A 260 18.71 -11.79 -6.08
C GLY A 260 19.97 -10.93 -5.97
N GLU A 261 19.82 -9.63 -5.70
CA GLU A 261 20.96 -8.73 -5.46
C GLU A 261 21.75 -9.09 -4.19
N MET A 262 21.04 -9.44 -3.10
CA MET A 262 21.68 -9.92 -1.87
C MET A 262 22.48 -11.21 -2.14
N ALA A 263 21.86 -12.20 -2.81
CA ALA A 263 22.48 -13.46 -3.20
C ALA A 263 23.75 -13.23 -4.02
N ARG A 264 23.70 -12.35 -5.02
CA ARG A 264 24.83 -12.00 -5.88
C ARG A 264 26.01 -11.44 -5.09
N ILE A 265 25.75 -10.55 -4.12
CA ILE A 265 26.79 -9.95 -3.26
C ILE A 265 27.38 -10.96 -2.27
N LEU A 266 26.56 -11.89 -1.79
CA LEU A 266 26.98 -12.95 -0.88
C LEU A 266 27.73 -14.08 -1.60
N GLY A 267 27.63 -14.19 -2.93
CA GLY A 267 28.34 -15.17 -3.76
C GLY A 267 27.45 -16.33 -4.25
N HIS A 268 26.16 -16.29 -3.99
CA HIS A 268 25.14 -17.28 -4.39
C HIS A 268 24.64 -16.99 -5.81
N LYS A 269 25.51 -17.18 -6.82
CA LYS A 269 25.24 -16.75 -8.20
C LYS A 269 24.05 -17.46 -8.85
N ALA A 270 23.91 -18.77 -8.65
CA ALA A 270 22.84 -19.55 -9.28
C ALA A 270 21.47 -19.17 -8.68
N GLU A 271 21.42 -18.98 -7.36
CA GLU A 271 20.25 -18.52 -6.64
C GLU A 271 19.87 -17.10 -7.07
N ALA A 272 20.86 -16.20 -7.23
CA ALA A 272 20.63 -14.85 -7.75
C ALA A 272 19.94 -14.86 -9.12
N GLU A 273 20.48 -15.64 -10.07
CA GLU A 273 19.89 -15.79 -11.41
C GLU A 273 18.46 -16.37 -11.36
N SER A 274 18.20 -17.32 -10.45
CA SER A 274 16.86 -17.86 -10.24
C SER A 274 15.87 -16.80 -9.77
N TYR A 275 16.23 -16.01 -8.75
CA TYR A 275 15.35 -14.94 -8.24
C TYR A 275 15.12 -13.82 -9.25
N PHE A 276 16.13 -13.44 -10.05
CA PHE A 276 15.94 -12.48 -11.13
C PHE A 276 14.96 -12.99 -12.19
N LYS A 277 15.06 -14.28 -12.56
CA LYS A 277 14.13 -14.91 -13.50
C LYS A 277 12.71 -15.00 -12.94
N GLU A 278 12.56 -15.29 -11.66
CA GLU A 278 11.25 -15.33 -11.00
C GLU A 278 10.61 -13.93 -10.92
N SER A 279 11.39 -12.92 -10.55
CA SER A 279 10.96 -11.51 -10.56
C SER A 279 10.46 -11.09 -11.94
N ALA A 280 11.20 -11.41 -13.01
CA ALA A 280 10.80 -11.09 -14.39
C ALA A 280 9.51 -11.82 -14.81
N LYS A 281 9.38 -13.11 -14.49
CA LYS A 281 8.15 -13.87 -14.76
C LYS A 281 6.94 -13.31 -14.01
N LEU A 282 7.13 -12.89 -12.77
CA LEU A 282 6.07 -12.27 -11.97
C LEU A 282 5.66 -10.92 -12.56
N ALA A 283 6.63 -10.10 -13.00
CA ALA A 283 6.35 -8.84 -13.70
C ALA A 283 5.51 -9.05 -14.96
N GLU A 284 5.84 -10.06 -15.79
CA GLU A 284 5.03 -10.43 -16.96
C GLU A 284 3.62 -10.91 -16.59
N ALA A 285 3.47 -11.65 -15.50
CA ALA A 285 2.17 -12.11 -15.02
C ALA A 285 1.29 -10.95 -14.52
N ILE A 286 1.88 -9.98 -13.80
CA ILE A 286 1.22 -8.73 -13.38
C ILE A 286 0.74 -7.96 -14.61
N ASP A 287 1.65 -7.75 -15.56
CA ASP A 287 1.43 -6.99 -16.77
C ASP A 287 0.25 -7.52 -17.60
N ARG A 288 0.19 -8.85 -17.74
CA ARG A 288 -0.86 -9.59 -18.46
C ARG A 288 -2.20 -9.60 -17.73
N THR A 289 -2.19 -9.67 -16.40
CA THR A 289 -3.40 -9.88 -15.61
C THR A 289 -4.12 -8.57 -15.31
N PHE A 290 -3.39 -7.52 -14.97
CA PHE A 290 -3.98 -6.30 -14.41
C PHE A 290 -4.18 -5.18 -15.43
N TYR A 291 -3.63 -5.25 -16.64
CA TYR A 291 -3.78 -4.16 -17.60
C TYR A 291 -5.23 -3.98 -18.06
N VAL A 292 -5.75 -2.77 -17.90
CA VAL A 292 -7.10 -2.37 -18.28
C VAL A 292 -7.00 -1.29 -19.35
N ASP A 293 -7.26 -1.65 -20.60
CA ASP A 293 -7.08 -0.78 -21.78
C ASP A 293 -7.76 0.58 -21.63
N ARG A 294 -9.03 0.59 -21.19
CA ARG A 294 -9.82 1.82 -21.01
C ARG A 294 -9.27 2.76 -19.94
N LEU A 295 -8.44 2.27 -19.02
CA LEU A 295 -7.78 3.09 -18.00
C LEU A 295 -6.38 3.51 -18.45
N GLY A 296 -5.72 2.74 -19.33
CA GLY A 296 -4.30 2.86 -19.61
C GLY A 296 -3.45 2.60 -18.37
N LEU A 297 -3.93 1.75 -17.45
CA LEU A 297 -3.36 1.48 -16.13
C LEU A 297 -3.53 0.00 -15.76
N TRP A 298 -2.88 -0.41 -14.68
CA TRP A 298 -3.22 -1.63 -13.96
C TRP A 298 -4.43 -1.44 -13.02
N GLY A 299 -5.34 -2.43 -13.05
CA GLY A 299 -6.41 -2.60 -12.07
C GLY A 299 -5.88 -3.09 -10.72
N MET A 300 -6.68 -2.88 -9.67
CA MET A 300 -6.25 -2.98 -8.28
C MET A 300 -6.04 -4.41 -7.80
N TYR A 301 -6.99 -5.32 -8.08
CA TYR A 301 -6.91 -6.74 -7.70
C TYR A 301 -7.89 -7.60 -8.51
N THR A 302 -7.75 -8.92 -8.47
CA THR A 302 -8.79 -9.86 -8.94
C THR A 302 -9.74 -10.27 -7.82
N TYR A 303 -11.02 -10.48 -8.12
CA TYR A 303 -12.03 -10.98 -7.18
C TYR A 303 -13.18 -11.68 -7.93
N GLY A 304 -13.94 -12.56 -7.26
CA GLY A 304 -15.07 -13.28 -7.89
C GLY A 304 -15.19 -14.78 -7.55
N ARG A 305 -14.47 -15.27 -6.53
CA ARG A 305 -14.40 -16.71 -6.18
C ARG A 305 -13.91 -17.53 -7.39
N ASP A 306 -14.76 -18.40 -7.93
CA ASP A 306 -14.44 -19.27 -9.07
C ASP A 306 -14.57 -18.57 -10.43
N ALA A 307 -14.99 -17.31 -10.46
CA ALA A 307 -15.18 -16.48 -11.65
C ALA A 307 -14.46 -15.14 -11.48
N MET A 308 -13.13 -15.18 -11.35
CA MET A 308 -12.31 -14.01 -11.08
C MET A 308 -12.39 -12.97 -12.20
N ILE A 309 -12.67 -11.72 -11.83
CA ILE A 309 -12.58 -10.53 -12.67
C ILE A 309 -11.63 -9.52 -12.06
N VAL A 310 -11.10 -8.61 -12.88
CA VAL A 310 -10.23 -7.51 -12.43
C VAL A 310 -11.09 -6.37 -11.90
N ASN A 311 -10.82 -5.88 -10.69
CA ASN A 311 -11.33 -4.63 -10.16
C ASN A 311 -10.65 -3.46 -10.89
N PRO A 312 -11.36 -2.70 -11.74
CA PRO A 312 -10.75 -1.70 -12.61
C PRO A 312 -10.64 -0.34 -11.90
N ARG A 313 -10.08 -0.36 -10.68
CA ARG A 313 -9.66 0.83 -9.93
C ARG A 313 -8.15 0.98 -10.06
N ALA A 314 -7.68 2.21 -10.16
CA ALA A 314 -6.27 2.52 -10.06
C ALA A 314 -5.87 2.57 -8.58
N GLU A 315 -4.83 1.86 -8.18
CA GLU A 315 -4.27 1.89 -6.81
C GLU A 315 -2.87 2.48 -6.87
N THR A 316 -2.68 3.61 -6.18
CA THR A 316 -1.56 4.53 -6.43
C THR A 316 -0.23 4.00 -5.91
N LEU A 317 -0.18 3.31 -4.76
CA LEU A 317 1.08 2.81 -4.20
C LEU A 317 1.66 1.72 -5.10
N GLY A 318 0.86 0.74 -5.52
CA GLY A 318 1.28 -0.31 -6.44
C GLY A 318 1.79 0.24 -7.77
N LEU A 319 1.08 1.23 -8.36
CA LEU A 319 1.53 1.92 -9.57
C LEU A 319 2.85 2.67 -9.32
N ALA A 320 3.02 3.35 -8.19
CA ALA A 320 4.26 4.04 -7.83
C ALA A 320 5.44 3.07 -7.72
N LEU A 321 5.27 1.97 -6.97
CA LEU A 321 6.29 0.95 -6.79
C LEU A 321 6.68 0.29 -8.12
N SER A 322 5.71 0.11 -9.03
CA SER A 322 5.97 -0.48 -10.35
C SER A 322 6.93 0.35 -11.19
N ILE A 323 6.84 1.68 -11.08
CA ILE A 323 7.74 2.63 -11.73
C ILE A 323 9.08 2.66 -11.00
N LEU A 324 9.06 2.81 -9.67
CA LEU A 324 10.27 2.98 -8.86
C LEU A 324 11.22 1.78 -8.94
N TYR A 325 10.70 0.56 -8.96
CA TYR A 325 11.49 -0.68 -9.00
C TYR A 325 11.68 -1.28 -10.41
N ASP A 326 11.18 -0.60 -11.45
CA ASP A 326 11.23 -1.04 -12.85
C ASP A 326 10.53 -2.40 -13.07
N ILE A 327 9.38 -2.59 -12.42
CA ILE A 327 8.50 -3.75 -12.64
C ILE A 327 7.59 -3.49 -13.84
N ALA A 328 7.07 -2.26 -13.96
CA ALA A 328 6.36 -1.85 -15.16
C ALA A 328 7.36 -1.63 -16.31
N PRO A 329 7.07 -2.13 -17.52
CA PRO A 329 7.86 -1.81 -18.71
C PRO A 329 7.98 -0.30 -18.92
N GLU A 330 9.10 0.19 -19.44
CA GLU A 330 9.38 1.63 -19.59
C GLU A 330 8.25 2.42 -20.26
N LYS A 331 7.64 1.86 -21.32
CA LYS A 331 6.48 2.48 -21.99
C LYS A 331 5.28 2.66 -21.05
N ARG A 332 5.02 1.70 -20.16
CA ARG A 332 3.95 1.78 -19.17
C ARG A 332 4.25 2.79 -18.08
N GLN A 333 5.52 3.00 -17.70
CA GLN A 333 5.86 3.94 -16.63
C GLN A 333 5.39 5.37 -16.94
N LYS A 334 5.65 5.86 -18.17
CA LYS A 334 5.17 7.18 -18.61
C LYS A 334 3.64 7.21 -18.72
N GLN A 335 3.06 6.18 -19.32
CA GLN A 335 1.61 6.06 -19.46
C GLN A 335 0.90 6.08 -18.08
N PHE A 336 1.45 5.39 -17.09
CA PHE A 336 0.89 5.34 -15.74
C PHE A 336 0.99 6.70 -15.05
N SER A 337 2.13 7.37 -15.18
CA SER A 337 2.36 8.73 -14.70
C SER A 337 1.29 9.71 -15.23
N GLU A 338 0.92 9.60 -16.51
CA GLU A 338 -0.04 10.49 -17.16
C GLU A 338 -1.51 10.12 -16.88
N ASN A 339 -1.80 8.83 -16.67
CA ASN A 339 -3.18 8.33 -16.58
C ASN A 339 -3.70 8.11 -15.16
N ASN A 340 -2.85 8.09 -14.12
CA ASN A 340 -3.33 7.94 -12.74
C ASN A 340 -4.18 9.16 -12.35
N PRO A 341 -5.43 8.96 -11.87
CA PRO A 341 -6.28 10.07 -11.48
C PRO A 341 -5.71 10.89 -10.31
N THR A 342 -5.61 12.20 -10.50
CA THR A 342 -5.19 13.15 -9.45
C THR A 342 -6.34 14.11 -9.14
N THR A 343 -6.69 14.21 -7.86
CA THR A 343 -7.71 15.16 -7.37
C THR A 343 -7.07 16.51 -7.03
N PRO A 344 -7.85 17.60 -6.83
CA PRO A 344 -7.30 18.89 -6.43
C PRO A 344 -6.45 18.88 -5.15
N TYR A 345 -6.64 17.88 -4.27
CA TYR A 345 -5.86 17.71 -3.03
C TYR A 345 -4.63 16.80 -3.20
N GLY A 346 -4.53 16.05 -4.31
CA GLY A 346 -3.47 15.08 -4.60
C GLY A 346 -4.02 13.71 -5.05
N PRO A 347 -3.15 12.68 -5.15
CA PRO A 347 -3.56 11.34 -5.55
C PRO A 347 -4.32 10.63 -4.42
N ALA A 348 -5.33 9.86 -4.79
CA ALA A 348 -6.05 8.98 -3.86
C ALA A 348 -5.24 7.71 -3.58
N ILE A 349 -5.56 6.99 -2.49
CA ILE A 349 -5.08 5.61 -2.31
C ILE A 349 -5.50 4.74 -3.50
N PHE A 350 -6.79 4.76 -3.82
CA PHE A 350 -7.32 4.19 -5.05
C PHE A 350 -8.43 5.08 -5.64
N PHE A 351 -8.72 4.90 -6.93
CA PHE A 351 -9.74 5.66 -7.64
C PHE A 351 -10.47 4.83 -8.69
N PRO A 352 -11.80 5.00 -8.89
CA PRO A 352 -12.71 5.83 -8.11
C PRO A 352 -12.98 5.28 -6.70
N GLN A 353 -13.52 6.13 -5.83
CA GLN A 353 -13.86 5.76 -4.45
C GLN A 353 -15.08 4.83 -4.40
N ILE A 354 -15.29 4.18 -3.26
CA ILE A 354 -16.49 3.40 -2.95
C ILE A 354 -17.55 4.38 -2.42
N ALA A 355 -18.72 4.40 -3.05
CA ALA A 355 -19.89 5.12 -2.51
C ALA A 355 -20.31 4.50 -1.17
N ASP A 356 -20.97 5.27 -0.30
CA ASP A 356 -21.51 4.81 1.00
C ASP A 356 -20.50 4.38 2.09
N MET A 357 -19.20 4.63 1.88
CA MET A 357 -18.14 4.29 2.83
C MET A 357 -17.44 5.56 3.36
N PRO A 358 -17.24 5.72 4.68
CA PRO A 358 -16.55 6.88 5.25
C PRO A 358 -15.08 6.92 4.84
N SER A 359 -14.43 8.05 5.11
CA SER A 359 -13.04 8.28 4.70
C SER A 359 -12.05 7.68 5.70
N TYR A 360 -11.16 6.81 5.22
CA TYR A 360 -9.95 6.36 5.90
C TYR A 360 -9.00 5.74 4.88
N HIS A 361 -9.26 4.50 4.46
CA HIS A 361 -8.60 3.86 3.32
C HIS A 361 -9.33 4.22 2.01
N ASN A 362 -10.66 4.24 2.05
CA ASN A 362 -11.50 4.80 0.99
C ASN A 362 -11.50 6.33 1.07
N ASN A 363 -11.69 7.01 -0.06
CA ASN A 363 -11.92 8.44 -0.13
C ASN A 363 -10.83 9.29 0.57
N ALA A 364 -9.59 8.83 0.49
CA ALA A 364 -8.51 9.44 1.24
C ALA A 364 -7.20 9.60 0.48
N LEU A 365 -6.48 10.65 0.84
CA LEU A 365 -5.07 10.86 0.54
C LEU A 365 -4.25 10.50 1.78
N TRP A 366 -3.23 9.67 1.61
CA TRP A 366 -2.22 9.41 2.64
C TRP A 366 -0.89 10.00 2.16
N PRO A 367 -0.21 10.89 2.91
CA PRO A 367 1.02 11.55 2.48
C PRO A 367 2.11 10.61 1.99
N PHE A 368 2.20 9.42 2.57
CA PHE A 368 3.23 8.47 2.18
C PHE A 368 2.97 7.90 0.79
N VAL A 369 1.72 7.58 0.45
CA VAL A 369 1.32 7.12 -0.88
C VAL A 369 1.57 8.23 -1.89
N ALA A 370 1.17 9.45 -1.54
CA ALA A 370 1.47 10.64 -2.34
C ALA A 370 2.99 10.83 -2.52
N SER A 371 3.79 10.56 -1.50
CA SER A 371 5.26 10.67 -1.58
C SER A 371 5.86 9.64 -2.52
N TYR A 372 5.46 8.37 -2.43
CA TYR A 372 5.87 7.33 -3.39
C TYR A 372 5.45 7.69 -4.82
N TRP A 373 4.22 8.17 -5.01
CA TRP A 373 3.75 8.62 -6.32
C TRP A 373 4.57 9.79 -6.85
N THR A 374 4.90 10.77 -6.00
CA THR A 374 5.73 11.93 -6.38
C THR A 374 7.14 11.49 -6.80
N LEU A 375 7.74 10.52 -6.10
CA LEU A 375 9.02 9.92 -6.50
C LEU A 375 8.91 9.21 -7.86
N ALA A 376 7.79 8.51 -8.11
CA ALA A 376 7.53 7.87 -9.40
C ALA A 376 7.34 8.90 -10.52
N GLN A 377 6.65 10.02 -10.26
CA GLN A 377 6.50 11.13 -11.20
C GLN A 377 7.85 11.75 -11.58
N ALA A 378 8.73 11.96 -10.59
CA ALA A 378 10.10 12.45 -10.84
C ALA A 378 10.91 11.46 -11.69
N LYS A 379 10.77 10.15 -11.45
CA LYS A 379 11.42 9.10 -12.27
C LYS A 379 10.88 9.07 -13.70
N ALA A 380 9.57 9.24 -13.89
CA ALA A 380 8.92 9.27 -15.19
C ALA A 380 9.22 10.56 -16.00
N GLY A 381 9.57 11.64 -15.30
CA GLY A 381 9.91 12.94 -15.89
C GLY A 381 8.77 13.95 -15.87
N ASN A 382 7.71 13.72 -15.11
CA ASN A 382 6.50 14.55 -15.09
C ASN A 382 6.62 15.67 -14.06
N GLU A 383 6.93 16.88 -14.53
CA GLU A 383 7.16 18.04 -13.67
C GLU A 383 5.93 18.46 -12.87
N ASP A 384 4.79 18.65 -13.54
CA ASP A 384 3.56 19.08 -12.89
C ASP A 384 3.14 18.05 -11.82
N GLY A 385 3.28 16.75 -12.12
CA GLY A 385 2.97 15.68 -11.18
C GLY A 385 3.87 15.71 -9.93
N VAL A 386 5.13 16.13 -10.08
CA VAL A 386 6.03 16.36 -8.94
C VAL A 386 5.60 17.59 -8.14
N VAL A 387 5.23 18.68 -8.80
CA VAL A 387 4.80 19.93 -8.15
C VAL A 387 3.53 19.71 -7.33
N GLU A 388 2.48 19.13 -7.93
CA GLU A 388 1.24 18.80 -7.23
C GLU A 388 1.46 17.75 -6.12
N GLY A 389 2.32 16.76 -6.36
CA GLY A 389 2.69 15.75 -5.39
C GLY A 389 3.36 16.33 -4.14
N ILE A 390 4.36 17.21 -4.32
CA ILE A 390 4.99 17.95 -3.21
C ILE A 390 3.96 18.81 -2.48
N GLY A 391 3.11 19.53 -3.21
CA GLY A 391 2.03 20.32 -2.64
C GLY A 391 1.09 19.48 -1.77
N SER A 392 0.69 18.29 -2.22
CA SER A 392 -0.25 17.41 -1.52
C SER A 392 0.26 16.89 -0.17
N VAL A 393 1.59 16.89 0.04
CA VAL A 393 2.25 16.49 1.29
C VAL A 393 2.58 17.69 2.17
N VAL A 394 3.10 18.78 1.58
CA VAL A 394 3.46 20.01 2.32
C VAL A 394 2.22 20.76 2.80
N ARG A 395 1.15 20.79 2.00
CA ARG A 395 -0.14 21.44 2.32
C ARG A 395 -0.69 21.03 3.68
N PRO A 396 -1.00 19.75 3.91
CA PRO A 396 -1.56 19.33 5.18
C PRO A 396 -0.56 19.48 6.33
N ALA A 397 0.74 19.22 6.11
CA ALA A 397 1.75 19.39 7.17
C ALA A 397 1.80 20.85 7.67
N ALA A 398 1.72 21.81 6.76
CA ALA A 398 1.67 23.24 7.10
C ALA A 398 0.34 23.63 7.76
N LEU A 399 -0.81 23.25 7.19
CA LEU A 399 -2.12 23.61 7.72
C LEU A 399 -2.42 22.99 9.08
N PHE A 400 -2.00 21.76 9.31
CA PHE A 400 -2.26 21.02 10.55
C PHE A 400 -1.10 21.11 11.55
N ALA A 401 -0.01 21.77 11.16
CA ALA A 401 1.20 21.94 11.95
C ALA A 401 1.74 20.61 12.52
N THR A 402 1.60 19.52 11.76
CA THR A 402 2.12 18.18 12.09
C THR A 402 1.99 17.27 10.86
N ASN A 403 2.85 16.25 10.73
CA ASN A 403 2.66 15.22 9.71
C ASN A 403 1.57 14.23 10.17
N LYS A 404 0.35 14.43 9.66
CA LYS A 404 -0.82 13.56 9.88
C LYS A 404 -0.80 12.32 8.99
N GLU A 405 -1.56 11.29 9.37
CA GLU A 405 -1.64 10.01 8.68
C GLU A 405 -2.41 10.08 7.36
N ASN A 406 -3.59 10.72 7.34
CA ASN A 406 -4.47 10.73 6.16
C ASN A 406 -5.46 11.90 6.12
N PHE A 407 -6.06 12.16 4.96
CA PHE A 407 -7.01 13.26 4.72
C PHE A 407 -8.15 12.85 3.80
N ASN A 408 -9.33 13.43 4.03
CA ASN A 408 -10.52 13.26 3.21
C ASN A 408 -10.36 13.96 1.85
N LEU A 409 -10.59 13.26 0.75
CA LEU A 409 -10.45 13.81 -0.61
C LEU A 409 -11.59 14.74 -1.05
N ASP A 410 -12.71 14.76 -0.33
CA ASP A 410 -13.83 15.66 -0.64
C ASP A 410 -13.51 17.12 -0.24
N ASN A 411 -12.61 17.36 0.72
CA ASN A 411 -12.34 18.70 1.28
C ASN A 411 -10.92 18.92 1.84
N GLY A 412 -10.04 17.93 1.79
CA GLY A 412 -8.67 18.01 2.31
C GLY A 412 -8.53 18.05 3.84
N ASP A 413 -9.63 17.84 4.59
CA ASP A 413 -9.68 17.83 6.06
C ASP A 413 -9.02 16.55 6.62
N TYR A 414 -8.48 16.61 7.83
CA TYR A 414 -7.94 15.46 8.55
C TYR A 414 -9.01 14.66 9.31
N PHE A 415 -10.28 15.08 9.24
CA PHE A 415 -11.40 14.33 9.78
C PHE A 415 -11.71 13.07 8.96
N THR A 416 -11.26 11.95 9.48
CA THR A 416 -11.45 10.58 8.96
C THR A 416 -11.81 9.64 10.11
N GLU A 417 -12.15 8.38 9.81
CA GLU A 417 -12.49 7.40 10.85
C GLU A 417 -11.36 7.26 11.89
N LEU A 418 -10.12 7.34 11.42
CA LEU A 418 -8.92 7.20 12.23
C LEU A 418 -7.74 7.99 11.66
N ASN A 419 -6.92 8.56 12.53
CA ASN A 419 -5.78 9.37 12.13
C ASN A 419 -4.70 9.42 13.22
N SER A 420 -3.51 9.89 12.92
CA SER A 420 -2.46 10.09 13.92
C SER A 420 -1.56 11.27 13.54
N SER A 421 -1.11 12.01 14.56
CA SER A 421 0.00 12.98 14.43
C SER A 421 1.35 12.30 14.60
N ASN A 422 2.45 12.99 14.26
CA ASN A 422 3.79 12.41 14.24
C ASN A 422 3.82 11.08 13.48
N MET A 423 3.09 10.98 12.36
CA MET A 423 2.97 9.74 11.62
C MET A 423 4.29 9.44 10.90
N LEU A 424 4.94 8.33 11.25
CA LEU A 424 6.28 7.97 10.76
C LEU A 424 6.33 7.93 9.23
N TRP A 425 5.30 7.36 8.61
CA TRP A 425 5.17 7.31 7.16
C TRP A 425 5.13 8.68 6.51
N SER A 426 4.31 9.58 7.05
CA SER A 426 4.06 10.89 6.48
C SER A 426 5.27 11.80 6.64
N LEU A 427 5.89 11.82 7.83
CA LEU A 427 7.13 12.56 8.04
C LEU A 427 8.28 11.97 7.20
N SER A 428 8.35 10.65 7.06
CA SER A 428 9.38 10.01 6.23
C SER A 428 9.22 10.38 4.76
N GLY A 429 7.99 10.41 4.27
CA GLY A 429 7.63 10.82 2.92
C GLY A 429 8.00 12.28 2.64
N ASN A 430 7.60 13.19 3.53
CA ASN A 430 7.95 14.61 3.47
C ASN A 430 9.47 14.83 3.36
N LEU A 431 10.26 14.17 4.21
CA LEU A 431 11.73 14.22 4.16
C LEU A 431 12.27 13.67 2.83
N ALA A 432 11.71 12.55 2.35
CA ALA A 432 12.11 11.90 1.11
C ALA A 432 11.92 12.79 -0.12
N LEU A 433 10.86 13.60 -0.20
CA LEU A 433 10.64 14.51 -1.32
C LEU A 433 11.79 15.50 -1.47
N THR A 434 12.28 16.05 -0.36
CA THR A 434 13.45 16.94 -0.42
C THR A 434 14.70 16.15 -0.79
N MET A 435 15.01 15.09 -0.05
CA MET A 435 16.26 14.35 -0.17
C MET A 435 16.40 13.62 -1.52
N LYS A 436 15.36 12.91 -1.98
CA LYS A 436 15.41 12.04 -3.15
C LYS A 436 15.00 12.73 -4.44
N ILE A 437 14.20 13.81 -4.39
CA ILE A 437 13.80 14.57 -5.59
C ILE A 437 14.68 15.81 -5.77
N LEU A 438 14.61 16.77 -4.84
CA LEU A 438 15.28 18.07 -5.01
C LEU A 438 16.81 18.00 -4.92
N PHE A 439 17.33 17.04 -4.12
CA PHE A 439 18.76 16.74 -4.04
C PHE A 439 19.15 15.48 -4.83
N GLY A 440 18.19 14.66 -5.24
CA GLY A 440 18.46 13.51 -6.11
C GLY A 440 19.29 12.42 -5.46
N LEU A 441 19.14 12.17 -4.16
CA LEU A 441 19.92 11.17 -3.44
C LEU A 441 19.42 9.75 -3.73
N HIS A 442 20.14 9.02 -4.57
CA HIS A 442 19.87 7.63 -4.92
C HIS A 442 20.99 6.74 -4.39
N TYR A 443 20.72 6.06 -3.26
CA TYR A 443 21.66 5.13 -2.64
C TYR A 443 21.68 3.82 -3.41
N GLU A 444 22.87 3.38 -3.82
CA GLU A 444 23.12 2.14 -4.55
C GLU A 444 23.99 1.18 -3.75
N ALA A 445 24.09 -0.08 -4.20
CA ALA A 445 24.83 -1.12 -3.49
C ALA A 445 26.32 -0.76 -3.25
N ASP A 446 26.95 -0.08 -4.21
CA ASP A 446 28.38 0.23 -4.22
C ASP A 446 28.70 1.74 -4.25
N GLY A 447 27.70 2.61 -4.12
CA GLY A 447 27.91 4.06 -4.15
C GLY A 447 26.64 4.91 -4.06
N LEU A 448 26.82 6.18 -4.39
CA LEU A 448 25.77 7.20 -4.39
C LEU A 448 25.60 7.77 -5.79
N LEU A 449 24.39 7.75 -6.32
CA LEU A 449 24.02 8.45 -7.53
C LEU A 449 23.32 9.76 -7.15
N ILE A 450 23.75 10.86 -7.77
CA ILE A 450 23.16 12.19 -7.60
C ILE A 450 22.42 12.57 -8.88
N LYS A 451 21.09 12.48 -8.83
CA LYS A 451 20.21 12.77 -9.97
C LYS A 451 19.00 13.60 -9.51
N PRO A 452 19.20 14.90 -9.23
CA PRO A 452 18.13 15.78 -8.80
C PRO A 452 17.13 16.03 -9.92
N PHE A 453 15.87 16.15 -9.53
CA PHE A 453 14.77 16.63 -10.36
C PHE A 453 14.21 17.87 -9.69
N VAL A 454 14.40 19.03 -10.32
CA VAL A 454 14.08 20.31 -9.69
C VAL A 454 13.08 21.03 -10.59
N PRO A 455 11.78 21.03 -10.24
CA PRO A 455 10.81 21.81 -10.99
C PRO A 455 11.19 23.30 -11.02
N GLU A 456 10.81 24.00 -12.08
CA GLU A 456 11.09 25.43 -12.25
C GLU A 456 10.52 26.26 -11.10
N ALA A 457 9.36 25.88 -10.56
CA ALA A 457 8.76 26.49 -9.37
C ALA A 457 9.75 26.56 -8.18
N PHE A 458 10.60 25.54 -8.04
CA PHE A 458 11.61 25.41 -7.00
C PHE A 458 12.97 26.01 -7.38
N ARG A 459 13.15 26.62 -8.56
CA ARG A 459 14.45 27.17 -9.03
C ARG A 459 15.14 28.04 -7.98
N GLY A 460 16.43 27.84 -7.83
CA GLY A 460 17.28 28.59 -6.89
C GLY A 460 18.49 27.78 -6.46
N GLU A 461 19.20 28.28 -5.44
CA GLU A 461 20.28 27.56 -4.77
C GLU A 461 19.75 26.97 -3.46
N ARG A 462 20.07 25.70 -3.20
CA ARG A 462 19.75 25.02 -1.94
C ARG A 462 20.90 24.11 -1.51
N SER A 463 21.10 23.98 -0.20
CA SER A 463 22.07 23.04 0.37
C SER A 463 21.42 22.11 1.37
N LEU A 464 21.95 20.88 1.45
CA LEU A 464 21.64 19.89 2.46
C LEU A 464 22.97 19.43 3.05
N ASP A 465 23.29 19.97 4.21
CA ASP A 465 24.56 19.72 4.90
C ASP A 465 24.40 18.58 5.90
N ASN A 466 25.52 17.95 6.30
CA ASN A 466 25.57 17.01 7.42
C ASN A 466 24.78 15.70 7.21
N ILE A 467 24.83 15.12 6.00
CA ILE A 467 24.25 13.79 5.75
C ILE A 467 25.28 12.72 6.09
N SER A 468 24.94 11.79 6.98
CA SER A 468 25.79 10.63 7.28
C SER A 468 25.59 9.53 6.22
N TYR A 469 26.67 9.09 5.57
CA TYR A 469 26.63 8.01 4.59
C TYR A 469 27.93 7.21 4.58
N ARG A 470 27.87 5.92 4.94
CA ARG A 470 29.04 4.99 4.98
C ARG A 470 30.29 5.57 5.67
N GLY A 471 30.08 6.31 6.76
CA GLY A 471 31.15 6.95 7.54
C GLY A 471 31.68 8.27 6.97
N ALA A 472 31.11 8.77 5.87
CA ALA A 472 31.34 10.12 5.36
C ALA A 472 30.24 11.08 5.82
N THR A 473 30.59 12.37 5.88
CA THR A 473 29.64 13.47 6.04
C THR A 473 29.49 14.18 4.70
N LEU A 474 28.31 14.12 4.10
CA LEU A 474 28.04 14.76 2.81
C LEU A 474 27.40 16.13 3.02
N ASN A 475 27.91 17.12 2.32
CA ASN A 475 27.26 18.41 2.12
C ASN A 475 26.96 18.54 0.62
N ILE A 476 25.71 18.82 0.28
CA ILE A 476 25.27 18.83 -1.12
C ILE A 476 24.65 20.17 -1.41
N THR A 477 25.15 20.86 -2.44
CA THR A 477 24.59 22.10 -2.95
C THR A 477 24.05 21.87 -4.35
N VAL A 478 22.78 22.19 -4.57
CA VAL A 478 22.13 22.13 -5.89
C VAL A 478 21.74 23.54 -6.32
N ARG A 479 22.16 23.95 -7.51
CA ARG A 479 21.88 25.28 -8.09
C ARG A 479 21.11 25.15 -9.39
N GLY A 480 20.02 25.90 -9.50
CA GLY A 480 19.21 25.98 -10.71
C GLY A 480 17.95 25.11 -10.65
N TYR A 481 17.47 24.72 -11.83
CA TYR A 481 16.30 23.87 -12.04
C TYR A 481 16.48 22.98 -13.30
N GLY A 482 15.59 22.01 -13.48
CA GLY A 482 15.61 21.05 -14.59
C GLY A 482 15.63 19.60 -14.12
N CYS A 483 15.62 18.67 -15.08
CA CYS A 483 15.73 17.23 -14.84
C CYS A 483 17.10 16.65 -15.22
N ASN A 484 18.03 17.49 -15.70
CA ASN A 484 19.42 17.10 -15.98
C ASN A 484 20.42 18.00 -15.24
N VAL A 485 21.62 17.45 -15.06
CA VAL A 485 22.75 18.13 -14.44
C VAL A 485 23.74 18.56 -15.53
N ALA A 486 24.08 19.85 -15.55
CA ALA A 486 25.08 20.39 -16.48
C ALA A 486 26.52 20.09 -16.02
N SER A 487 26.79 20.22 -14.73
CA SER A 487 28.10 19.86 -14.16
C SER A 487 27.99 19.48 -12.69
N MET A 488 28.92 18.67 -12.22
CA MET A 488 28.99 18.25 -10.82
C MET A 488 30.44 18.23 -10.35
N THR A 489 30.67 18.50 -9.07
CA THR A 489 31.98 18.36 -8.44
C THR A 489 31.90 17.60 -7.12
N LEU A 490 32.99 16.94 -6.74
CA LEU A 490 33.22 16.37 -5.42
C LEU A 490 34.54 16.94 -4.87
N ASN A 491 34.46 17.67 -3.77
CA ASN A 491 35.58 18.38 -3.15
C ASN A 491 36.30 19.28 -4.17
N GLY A 492 35.53 20.00 -4.99
CA GLY A 492 36.01 20.88 -6.06
C GLY A 492 36.57 20.17 -7.31
N LYS A 493 36.66 18.84 -7.31
CA LYS A 493 37.11 18.07 -8.48
C LYS A 493 35.91 17.71 -9.37
N PRO A 494 36.01 17.86 -10.71
CA PRO A 494 34.94 17.50 -11.62
C PRO A 494 34.48 16.04 -11.47
N LEU A 495 33.17 15.84 -11.51
CA LEU A 495 32.50 14.55 -11.66
C LEU A 495 31.58 14.61 -12.89
N ALA A 496 31.53 13.53 -13.65
CA ALA A 496 30.58 13.44 -14.75
C ALA A 496 29.14 13.34 -14.20
N PRO A 497 28.20 14.16 -14.70
CA PRO A 497 26.79 14.07 -14.35
C PRO A 497 26.22 12.66 -14.56
N GLY A 498 25.43 12.18 -13.60
CA GLY A 498 24.75 10.88 -13.69
C GLY A 498 25.64 9.65 -13.51
N GLU A 499 26.95 9.81 -13.28
CA GLU A 499 27.79 8.69 -12.89
C GLU A 499 27.61 8.35 -11.40
N LEU A 500 27.66 7.04 -11.11
CA LEU A 500 27.72 6.55 -9.74
C LEU A 500 29.00 7.03 -9.07
N ILE A 501 28.90 7.72 -7.93
CA ILE A 501 30.04 8.06 -7.08
C ILE A 501 30.37 6.83 -6.25
N PRO A 502 31.49 6.13 -6.50
CA PRO A 502 31.80 4.90 -5.77
C PRO A 502 31.99 5.19 -4.28
N ALA A 503 31.44 4.37 -3.40
CA ALA A 503 31.48 4.58 -1.95
C ALA A 503 32.92 4.80 -1.43
N LYS A 504 33.91 4.13 -2.04
CA LYS A 504 35.34 4.29 -1.69
C LYS A 504 35.91 5.69 -1.90
N LYS A 505 35.25 6.55 -2.69
CA LYS A 505 35.61 7.96 -2.92
C LYS A 505 34.96 8.92 -1.91
N LEU A 506 33.96 8.46 -1.16
CA LEU A 506 33.25 9.23 -0.15
C LEU A 506 33.86 8.94 1.23
N ARG A 507 34.71 9.83 1.73
CA ARG A 507 35.39 9.68 3.04
C ARG A 507 35.55 11.04 3.71
N GLY A 508 35.42 11.06 5.04
CA GLY A 508 35.45 12.32 5.80
C GLY A 508 34.34 13.25 5.34
N THR A 509 34.59 14.55 5.36
CA THR A 509 33.67 15.54 4.80
C THR A 509 33.77 15.59 3.28
N CYS A 510 32.64 15.44 2.60
CA CYS A 510 32.53 15.46 1.15
C CYS A 510 31.58 16.58 0.72
N ASP A 511 32.08 17.56 -0.01
CA ASP A 511 31.29 18.64 -0.59
C ASP A 511 30.96 18.32 -2.04
N ILE A 512 29.67 18.11 -2.32
CA ILE A 512 29.15 17.84 -3.66
C ILE A 512 28.42 19.10 -4.14
N VAL A 513 28.83 19.64 -5.27
CA VAL A 513 28.15 20.80 -5.90
C VAL A 513 27.59 20.36 -7.24
N VAL A 514 26.29 20.60 -7.44
CA VAL A 514 25.53 20.24 -8.62
C VAL A 514 25.00 21.51 -9.28
N GLU A 515 25.40 21.75 -10.52
CA GLU A 515 24.85 22.80 -11.37
C GLU A 515 23.82 22.15 -12.31
N MET A 516 22.54 22.50 -12.14
CA MET A 516 21.47 22.05 -13.03
C MET A 516 21.62 22.68 -14.41
N ASP A 517 21.03 22.06 -15.44
CA ASP A 517 21.09 22.58 -16.80
C ASP A 517 20.25 23.84 -17.05
N ASN A 518 19.35 24.20 -16.11
CA ASN A 518 18.43 25.32 -16.22
C ASN A 518 17.58 25.28 -17.50
N LYS A 519 17.21 24.07 -17.92
CA LYS A 519 16.32 23.85 -19.06
C LYS A 519 14.92 23.47 -18.58
N PRO A 520 13.88 23.89 -19.32
CA PRO A 520 12.52 23.41 -19.08
C PRO A 520 12.46 21.89 -19.14
N ILE A 521 11.68 21.28 -18.25
CA ILE A 521 11.44 19.84 -18.25
C ILE A 521 10.36 19.55 -19.31
N PRO A 522 10.48 18.48 -20.12
CA PRO A 522 9.46 18.13 -21.10
C PRO A 522 8.08 17.97 -20.46
N VAL A 523 7.08 18.67 -20.99
CA VAL A 523 5.71 18.62 -20.50
C VAL A 523 5.13 17.21 -20.68
N MET A 524 4.47 16.72 -19.64
CA MET A 524 3.70 15.47 -19.61
C MET A 524 2.28 15.76 -19.13
N GLY A 525 1.33 14.89 -19.46
CA GLY A 525 -0.05 15.04 -18.99
C GLY A 525 -0.19 14.74 -17.49
N ILE A 526 -1.19 15.36 -16.85
CA ILE A 526 -1.78 14.89 -15.60
C ILE A 526 -3.26 14.62 -15.86
N ARG A 527 -3.75 13.45 -15.43
CA ARG A 527 -5.19 13.18 -15.39
C ARG A 527 -5.84 13.85 -14.18
N ALA A 528 -5.97 15.17 -14.25
CA ALA A 528 -6.74 15.93 -13.27
C ALA A 528 -8.22 15.53 -13.33
N THR A 529 -8.82 15.28 -12.17
CA THR A 529 -10.24 14.93 -12.06
C THR A 529 -10.82 15.44 -10.74
N ALA A 530 -12.11 15.78 -10.74
CA ALA A 530 -12.86 15.87 -9.50
C ALA A 530 -12.82 14.53 -8.75
N ASN A 531 -13.04 14.56 -7.44
CA ASN A 531 -13.22 13.33 -6.68
C ASN A 531 -14.51 12.62 -7.12
N LYS A 532 -14.43 11.30 -7.38
CA LYS A 532 -15.56 10.52 -7.91
C LYS A 532 -15.75 9.24 -7.13
N LYS A 533 -17.01 8.81 -7.02
CA LYS A 533 -17.42 7.58 -6.35
C LYS A 533 -18.06 6.63 -7.37
N ALA A 534 -17.64 5.38 -7.36
CA ALA A 534 -18.26 4.32 -8.15
C ALA A 534 -19.68 4.02 -7.61
N PRO A 535 -20.62 3.55 -8.46
CA PRO A 535 -21.98 3.25 -8.03
C PRO A 535 -22.01 2.10 -7.02
N LEU A 536 -23.13 1.99 -6.29
CA LEU A 536 -23.36 0.91 -5.33
C LEU A 536 -23.24 -0.47 -5.98
N THR A 537 -22.74 -1.43 -5.21
CA THR A 537 -22.65 -2.83 -5.60
C THR A 537 -24.06 -3.45 -5.65
N PRO A 538 -24.49 -4.04 -6.79
CA PRO A 538 -25.77 -4.75 -6.83
C PRO A 538 -25.81 -5.92 -5.87
N VAL A 539 -26.94 -6.08 -5.17
CA VAL A 539 -27.23 -7.26 -4.36
C VAL A 539 -28.08 -8.20 -5.22
N ALA A 540 -27.48 -9.31 -5.67
CA ALA A 540 -28.10 -10.23 -6.60
C ALA A 540 -28.39 -11.60 -5.97
N TRP A 541 -29.42 -12.30 -6.45
CA TRP A 541 -29.81 -13.67 -6.08
C TRP A 541 -30.37 -14.43 -7.30
N LEU A 542 -30.52 -15.74 -7.18
CA LEU A 542 -31.16 -16.58 -8.20
C LEU A 542 -32.61 -16.85 -7.82
N GLU A 543 -33.54 -16.64 -8.75
CA GLU A 543 -34.98 -16.85 -8.57
C GLU A 543 -35.64 -17.19 -9.91
N ASP A 544 -36.45 -18.26 -9.94
CA ASP A 544 -37.23 -18.68 -11.12
C ASP A 544 -36.44 -18.74 -12.44
N GLY A 545 -35.19 -19.22 -12.39
CA GLY A 545 -34.32 -19.32 -13.57
C GLY A 545 -33.73 -17.99 -14.06
N ASN A 546 -33.75 -16.96 -13.21
CA ASN A 546 -33.15 -15.65 -13.46
C ASN A 546 -32.13 -15.29 -12.37
N LEU A 547 -31.13 -14.50 -12.76
CA LEU A 547 -30.39 -13.66 -11.84
C LEU A 547 -31.21 -12.38 -11.64
N VAL A 548 -31.55 -12.04 -10.39
CA VAL A 548 -32.35 -10.86 -10.04
C VAL A 548 -31.56 -10.02 -9.04
N TRP A 549 -31.74 -8.69 -9.06
CA TRP A 549 -31.07 -7.79 -8.11
C TRP A 549 -31.95 -6.59 -7.73
N ASN A 550 -31.56 -5.90 -6.66
CA ASN A 550 -32.24 -4.66 -6.26
C ASN A 550 -31.99 -3.52 -7.27
N PRO A 551 -33.00 -2.68 -7.58
CA PRO A 551 -32.81 -1.51 -8.42
C PRO A 551 -31.88 -0.49 -7.76
N ILE A 552 -31.08 0.20 -8.58
CA ILE A 552 -30.23 1.33 -8.19
C ILE A 552 -30.71 2.53 -9.00
N GLU A 553 -31.37 3.48 -8.34
CA GLU A 553 -32.16 4.55 -9.00
C GLU A 553 -31.36 5.38 -10.03
N TYR A 554 -30.11 5.70 -9.72
CA TYR A 554 -29.25 6.57 -10.52
C TYR A 554 -28.35 5.83 -11.53
N ILE A 555 -28.57 4.53 -11.73
CA ILE A 555 -27.73 3.71 -12.62
C ILE A 555 -28.08 3.94 -14.09
N ALA A 556 -27.07 3.97 -14.96
CA ALA A 556 -27.31 4.12 -16.40
C ALA A 556 -27.66 2.78 -17.05
N GLU A 557 -26.96 1.72 -16.63
CA GLU A 557 -27.15 0.35 -17.09
C GLU A 557 -26.48 -0.65 -16.13
N TYR A 558 -26.83 -1.92 -16.30
CA TYR A 558 -26.18 -3.06 -15.68
C TYR A 558 -25.47 -3.90 -16.73
N VAL A 559 -24.31 -4.43 -16.37
CA VAL A 559 -23.56 -5.39 -17.18
C VAL A 559 -23.59 -6.74 -16.46
N VAL A 560 -24.04 -7.77 -17.17
CA VAL A 560 -24.19 -9.13 -16.65
C VAL A 560 -22.99 -9.97 -17.09
N LEU A 561 -22.48 -10.75 -16.15
CA LEU A 561 -21.32 -11.62 -16.33
C LEU A 561 -21.72 -13.09 -16.12
N GLN A 562 -21.12 -13.97 -16.92
CA GLN A 562 -21.13 -15.42 -16.73
C GLN A 562 -19.68 -15.93 -16.75
N ASP A 563 -19.29 -16.64 -15.70
CA ASP A 563 -17.93 -17.17 -15.51
C ASP A 563 -16.84 -16.12 -15.74
N GLY A 564 -17.10 -14.89 -15.26
CA GLY A 564 -16.19 -13.74 -15.35
C GLY A 564 -16.23 -12.98 -16.67
N HIS A 565 -16.99 -13.45 -17.66
CA HIS A 565 -17.08 -12.83 -18.98
C HIS A 565 -18.40 -12.10 -19.17
N GLU A 566 -18.37 -10.96 -19.85
CA GLU A 566 -19.56 -10.20 -20.19
C GLU A 566 -20.46 -10.97 -21.15
N VAL A 567 -21.75 -11.06 -20.83
CA VAL A 567 -22.77 -11.71 -21.66
C VAL A 567 -23.90 -10.77 -22.09
N GLY A 568 -23.97 -9.57 -21.52
CA GLY A 568 -24.88 -8.54 -22.01
C GLY A 568 -25.12 -7.37 -21.08
N HIS A 569 -25.83 -6.38 -21.63
CA HIS A 569 -26.19 -5.13 -20.99
C HIS A 569 -27.71 -5.06 -20.81
N THR A 570 -28.18 -4.47 -19.71
CA THR A 570 -29.61 -4.30 -19.45
C THR A 570 -29.90 -3.12 -18.53
N ARG A 571 -31.09 -2.54 -18.66
CA ARG A 571 -31.66 -1.60 -17.67
C ARG A 571 -32.66 -2.26 -16.73
N ARG A 572 -32.99 -3.53 -16.97
CA ARG A 572 -33.86 -4.32 -16.09
C ARG A 572 -33.04 -4.80 -14.90
N THR A 573 -33.74 -5.19 -13.85
CA THR A 573 -33.15 -5.75 -12.62
C THR A 573 -33.17 -7.28 -12.61
N SER A 574 -33.23 -7.89 -13.79
CA SER A 574 -33.21 -9.33 -13.96
C SER A 574 -32.57 -9.74 -15.29
N TRP A 575 -31.99 -10.95 -15.29
CA TRP A 575 -31.38 -11.58 -16.45
C TRP A 575 -31.65 -13.09 -16.46
N PRO A 576 -32.12 -13.67 -17.58
CA PRO A 576 -32.34 -15.11 -17.68
C PRO A 576 -31.01 -15.87 -17.71
N VAL A 577 -30.79 -16.80 -16.77
CA VAL A 577 -29.56 -17.62 -16.72
C VAL A 577 -29.66 -18.88 -17.60
N GLY A 578 -30.85 -19.15 -18.15
CA GLY A 578 -31.10 -20.29 -19.04
C GLY A 578 -30.84 -21.64 -18.35
N ARG A 579 -30.57 -22.68 -19.16
CA ARG A 579 -30.10 -23.99 -18.67
C ARG A 579 -28.58 -24.07 -18.54
N GLN A 580 -27.88 -22.95 -18.72
CA GLN A 580 -26.43 -22.93 -18.76
C GLN A 580 -25.89 -22.97 -17.33
N SER A 581 -25.10 -24.00 -17.04
CA SER A 581 -24.37 -24.08 -15.78
C SER A 581 -23.24 -23.05 -15.80
N GLY A 582 -23.06 -22.33 -14.69
CA GLY A 582 -22.04 -21.30 -14.59
C GLY A 582 -22.23 -20.43 -13.36
N VAL A 583 -21.29 -19.52 -13.16
CA VAL A 583 -21.30 -18.52 -12.09
C VAL A 583 -21.70 -17.17 -12.65
N TRP A 584 -22.75 -16.57 -12.08
CA TRP A 584 -23.37 -15.36 -12.58
C TRP A 584 -23.12 -14.17 -11.65
N GLN A 585 -22.84 -13.01 -12.24
CA GLN A 585 -22.66 -11.75 -11.53
C GLN A 585 -23.26 -10.58 -12.32
N VAL A 586 -23.46 -9.45 -11.66
CA VAL A 586 -23.88 -8.20 -12.29
C VAL A 586 -23.19 -7.01 -11.62
N TYR A 587 -22.75 -6.02 -12.39
CA TYR A 587 -22.32 -4.73 -11.87
C TYR A 587 -23.08 -3.59 -12.55
N GLY A 588 -23.24 -2.48 -11.82
CA GLY A 588 -23.84 -1.27 -12.36
C GLY A 588 -22.80 -0.33 -12.97
N VAL A 589 -23.19 0.42 -14.00
CA VAL A 589 -22.41 1.51 -14.59
C VAL A 589 -23.15 2.83 -14.38
N SER A 590 -22.46 3.83 -13.83
CA SER A 590 -23.04 5.16 -13.61
C SER A 590 -23.27 5.91 -14.94
N ALA A 591 -24.04 7.01 -14.90
CA ALA A 591 -24.23 7.89 -16.06
C ALA A 591 -22.91 8.47 -16.64
N GLU A 592 -21.85 8.51 -15.84
CA GLU A 592 -20.51 8.94 -16.26
C GLU A 592 -19.64 7.79 -16.79
N GLY A 593 -20.19 6.58 -16.96
CA GLY A 593 -19.46 5.41 -17.44
C GLY A 593 -18.56 4.75 -16.39
N ILE A 594 -18.77 5.03 -15.10
CA ILE A 594 -17.96 4.46 -14.01
C ILE A 594 -18.61 3.16 -13.53
N PRO A 595 -17.95 2.00 -13.65
CA PRO A 595 -18.48 0.75 -13.12
C PRO A 595 -18.28 0.65 -11.61
N GLY A 596 -19.27 0.06 -10.94
CA GLY A 596 -19.18 -0.37 -9.55
C GLY A 596 -18.48 -1.71 -9.40
N PHE A 597 -18.54 -2.27 -8.19
CA PHE A 597 -18.22 -3.68 -8.01
C PHE A 597 -19.30 -4.58 -8.60
N ALA A 598 -18.90 -5.78 -9.00
CA ALA A 598 -19.81 -6.87 -9.28
C ALA A 598 -20.44 -7.41 -7.99
N SER A 599 -21.67 -7.88 -8.14
CA SER A 599 -22.40 -8.58 -7.09
C SER A 599 -21.65 -9.82 -6.62
N GLU A 600 -22.11 -10.36 -5.49
CA GLU A 600 -21.69 -11.69 -5.08
C GLU A 600 -21.92 -12.71 -6.21
N PRO A 601 -20.95 -13.60 -6.51
CA PRO A 601 -21.13 -14.64 -7.51
C PRO A 601 -22.24 -15.62 -7.13
N ARG A 602 -23.14 -15.89 -8.07
CA ARG A 602 -24.26 -16.84 -7.90
C ARG A 602 -24.08 -18.04 -8.84
N SER A 603 -23.81 -19.19 -8.25
CA SER A 603 -23.59 -20.44 -8.98
C SER A 603 -24.91 -21.13 -9.33
N THR A 604 -25.06 -21.53 -10.59
CA THR A 604 -26.09 -22.47 -11.08
C THR A 604 -25.52 -23.89 -11.24
N ARG A 605 -24.27 -24.11 -10.79
CA ARG A 605 -23.59 -25.40 -10.89
C ARG A 605 -24.22 -26.42 -9.94
N ARG A 606 -24.17 -27.70 -10.34
CA ARG A 606 -24.62 -28.79 -9.49
C ARG A 606 -23.63 -28.92 -8.34
N ARG A 607 -24.15 -28.82 -7.11
CA ARG A 607 -23.38 -28.98 -5.87
C ARG A 607 -23.81 -30.24 -5.12
N ALA A 608 -22.85 -30.90 -4.50
CA ALA A 608 -23.06 -31.99 -3.55
C ALA A 608 -22.35 -31.68 -2.23
N ARG A 609 -22.83 -32.25 -1.13
CA ARG A 609 -22.24 -32.14 0.20
C ARG A 609 -21.85 -33.52 0.69
N PHE A 610 -20.68 -33.62 1.28
CA PHE A 610 -20.13 -34.85 1.85
C PHE A 610 -19.66 -34.59 3.27
N GLU A 611 -20.00 -35.50 4.16
CA GLU A 611 -19.68 -35.45 5.58
C GLU A 611 -18.24 -35.92 5.83
N PHE A 612 -17.67 -35.46 6.93
CA PHE A 612 -16.38 -35.97 7.39
C PHE A 612 -16.57 -37.23 8.24
N SER A 613 -15.59 -38.13 8.19
CA SER A 613 -15.54 -39.25 9.13
C SER A 613 -15.16 -38.76 10.52
N GLY A 614 -15.89 -39.21 11.55
CA GLY A 614 -15.56 -38.90 12.94
C GLY A 614 -16.15 -37.59 13.47
N GLU A 615 -17.27 -37.12 12.91
CA GLU A 615 -18.02 -35.97 13.46
C GLU A 615 -18.44 -36.20 14.92
N GLY A 616 -18.31 -35.15 15.72
CA GLY A 616 -18.80 -35.05 17.10
C GLY A 616 -19.33 -33.64 17.40
N ASP A 617 -19.77 -33.41 18.63
CA ASP A 617 -20.42 -32.17 19.08
C ASP A 617 -19.60 -31.37 20.11
N ALA A 618 -18.42 -31.88 20.50
CA ALA A 618 -17.55 -31.29 21.49
C ALA A 618 -16.38 -30.53 20.85
N MET A 619 -15.95 -29.46 21.53
CA MET A 619 -14.69 -28.77 21.26
C MET A 619 -13.75 -29.01 22.44
N GLU A 620 -12.67 -29.75 22.22
CA GLU A 620 -11.75 -30.20 23.26
C GLU A 620 -10.31 -29.70 23.04
N SER A 621 -10.03 -29.06 21.90
CA SER A 621 -8.68 -28.62 21.54
C SER A 621 -8.11 -27.63 22.57
N PRO A 622 -6.86 -27.80 23.01
CA PRO A 622 -6.19 -26.83 23.88
C PRO A 622 -5.86 -25.51 23.15
N GLU A 623 -6.03 -25.46 21.82
CA GLU A 623 -5.77 -24.26 21.01
C GLU A 623 -6.94 -23.26 20.98
N ILE A 624 -8.10 -23.63 21.54
CA ILE A 624 -9.29 -22.77 21.61
C ILE A 624 -8.94 -21.48 22.37
N SER A 625 -8.93 -20.36 21.66
CA SER A 625 -8.66 -19.06 22.26
C SER A 625 -9.89 -18.45 22.93
N TYR A 626 -11.07 -18.65 22.34
CA TYR A 626 -12.34 -18.16 22.87
C TYR A 626 -13.36 -19.30 22.83
N PRO A 627 -13.83 -19.80 23.99
CA PRO A 627 -14.75 -20.92 24.03
C PRO A 627 -16.11 -20.56 23.44
N ALA A 628 -16.83 -21.56 22.94
CA ALA A 628 -18.22 -21.41 22.53
C ALA A 628 -19.10 -20.95 23.70
N ARG A 629 -20.07 -20.09 23.41
CA ARG A 629 -21.04 -19.56 24.40
C ARG A 629 -22.35 -20.33 24.41
N GLU A 630 -22.57 -21.16 23.39
CA GLU A 630 -23.76 -21.96 23.16
C GLU A 630 -23.36 -23.28 22.51
N SER A 631 -24.27 -24.26 22.53
CA SER A 631 -24.08 -25.53 21.83
C SER A 631 -23.97 -25.29 20.32
N LEU A 632 -23.14 -26.10 19.66
CA LEU A 632 -22.89 -25.97 18.23
C LEU A 632 -23.54 -27.14 17.49
N ASP A 633 -24.36 -26.80 16.51
CA ASP A 633 -24.95 -27.79 15.61
C ASP A 633 -24.16 -27.86 14.30
N GLY A 634 -23.79 -29.07 13.91
CA GLY A 634 -23.32 -29.40 12.57
C GLY A 634 -24.47 -29.50 11.57
N SER A 635 -24.14 -29.68 10.29
CA SER A 635 -25.15 -29.94 9.25
C SER A 635 -25.74 -31.35 9.34
N HIS A 636 -25.05 -32.28 10.01
CA HIS A 636 -25.50 -33.66 10.27
C HIS A 636 -25.32 -34.09 11.73
N ARG A 637 -24.29 -34.90 12.07
CA ARG A 637 -24.06 -35.41 13.43
C ARG A 637 -23.18 -34.49 14.28
N GLY A 638 -22.55 -33.51 13.66
CA GLY A 638 -21.70 -32.54 14.32
C GLY A 638 -20.65 -32.00 13.36
N PHE A 639 -19.43 -31.86 13.83
CA PHE A 639 -18.29 -31.35 13.07
C PHE A 639 -17.02 -32.12 13.46
N VAL A 640 -15.96 -31.94 12.69
CA VAL A 640 -14.61 -32.36 13.04
C VAL A 640 -13.83 -31.17 13.55
N GLU A 641 -13.30 -31.30 14.76
CA GLU A 641 -12.36 -30.32 15.34
C GLU A 641 -10.95 -30.57 14.77
N ILE A 642 -10.32 -29.52 14.25
CA ILE A 642 -8.97 -29.60 13.67
C ILE A 642 -8.03 -28.59 14.32
N ASP A 643 -6.87 -29.07 14.75
CA ASP A 643 -5.77 -28.27 15.32
C ASP A 643 -4.40 -28.78 14.83
N ARG A 644 -3.29 -28.30 15.39
CA ARG A 644 -1.94 -28.68 14.92
C ARG A 644 -1.58 -30.14 15.20
N THR A 645 -2.28 -30.79 16.13
CA THR A 645 -2.02 -32.15 16.60
C THR A 645 -3.08 -33.17 16.16
N SER A 646 -4.23 -32.68 15.69
CA SER A 646 -5.31 -33.49 15.16
C SER A 646 -4.85 -34.41 14.03
N ALA A 647 -5.43 -35.61 13.97
CA ALA A 647 -5.30 -36.48 12.80
C ALA A 647 -5.98 -35.82 11.59
N PRO A 648 -5.57 -36.14 10.35
CA PRO A 648 -6.21 -35.60 9.15
C PRO A 648 -7.73 -35.82 9.14
N ALA A 649 -8.50 -34.75 8.96
CA ALA A 649 -9.95 -34.86 8.75
C ALA A 649 -10.19 -35.45 7.35
N LYS A 650 -10.99 -36.51 7.26
CA LYS A 650 -11.20 -37.28 6.01
C LYS A 650 -12.65 -37.30 5.58
N ALA A 651 -12.90 -37.16 4.28
CA ALA A 651 -14.21 -37.34 3.67
C ALA A 651 -14.08 -38.18 2.40
N VAL A 652 -15.04 -39.07 2.15
CA VAL A 652 -15.14 -39.79 0.87
C VAL A 652 -16.17 -39.06 0.02
N ILE A 653 -15.71 -38.46 -1.07
CA ILE A 653 -16.57 -37.78 -2.04
C ILE A 653 -16.84 -38.72 -3.21
N ARG A 654 -17.99 -38.56 -3.86
CA ARG A 654 -18.33 -39.29 -5.08
C ARG A 654 -18.75 -38.32 -6.18
N VAL A 655 -18.13 -38.45 -7.35
CA VAL A 655 -18.49 -37.66 -8.52
C VAL A 655 -18.99 -38.56 -9.65
N ASP A 656 -20.06 -38.13 -10.32
CA ASP A 656 -20.79 -38.95 -11.28
C ASP A 656 -20.12 -39.03 -12.67
N ALA A 657 -19.26 -38.06 -13.00
CA ALA A 657 -18.60 -37.90 -14.29
C ALA A 657 -17.16 -37.41 -14.09
N PRO A 658 -16.24 -37.68 -15.03
CA PRO A 658 -14.96 -36.99 -15.04
C PRO A 658 -15.15 -35.53 -15.43
N GLY A 659 -14.36 -34.63 -14.84
CA GLY A 659 -14.44 -33.20 -15.11
C GLY A 659 -13.60 -32.37 -14.15
N GLU A 660 -13.71 -31.04 -14.29
CA GLU A 660 -13.11 -30.11 -13.35
C GLU A 660 -14.09 -29.85 -12.19
N TYR A 661 -13.60 -29.94 -10.96
CA TYR A 661 -14.39 -29.74 -9.76
C TYR A 661 -13.80 -28.67 -8.86
N THR A 662 -14.64 -28.02 -8.06
CA THR A 662 -14.20 -27.19 -6.93
C THR A 662 -14.59 -27.84 -5.61
N LEU A 663 -13.64 -27.85 -4.67
CA LEU A 663 -13.83 -28.30 -3.30
C LEU A 663 -13.79 -27.09 -2.37
N ALA A 664 -14.78 -26.94 -1.51
CA ALA A 664 -14.77 -25.95 -0.43
C ALA A 664 -15.28 -26.58 0.86
N PHE A 665 -14.83 -26.07 2.00
CA PHE A 665 -15.13 -26.64 3.31
C PHE A 665 -16.03 -25.69 4.09
N ARG A 666 -17.16 -26.19 4.57
CA ARG A 666 -17.98 -25.43 5.53
C ARG A 666 -17.28 -25.47 6.88
N TYR A 667 -16.97 -24.30 7.43
CA TYR A 667 -16.11 -24.20 8.61
C TYR A 667 -16.60 -23.12 9.59
N ALA A 668 -16.16 -23.23 10.84
CA ALA A 668 -16.28 -22.20 11.86
C ALA A 668 -14.92 -21.92 12.50
N ASN A 669 -14.62 -20.64 12.77
CA ASN A 669 -13.40 -20.23 13.46
C ASN A 669 -13.72 -19.02 14.37
N GLY A 670 -14.13 -19.31 15.59
CA GLY A 670 -14.43 -18.30 16.62
C GLY A 670 -13.20 -17.84 17.42
N ASN A 671 -11.98 -18.18 16.98
CA ASN A 671 -10.76 -17.94 17.74
C ASN A 671 -10.30 -16.47 17.77
N GLY A 672 -10.99 -15.54 17.11
CA GLY A 672 -10.63 -14.13 17.14
C GLY A 672 -11.54 -13.23 16.31
N PRO A 673 -11.37 -11.90 16.41
CA PRO A 673 -12.08 -10.94 15.58
C PRO A 673 -11.63 -11.04 14.10
N VAL A 674 -12.36 -10.38 13.21
CA VAL A 674 -12.09 -10.44 11.76
C VAL A 674 -11.10 -9.36 11.30
N ASN A 675 -10.79 -8.37 12.14
CA ASN A 675 -9.94 -7.22 11.79
C ASN A 675 -8.60 -7.18 12.55
N THR A 676 -8.35 -8.13 13.46
CA THR A 676 -7.11 -8.17 14.23
C THR A 676 -6.80 -9.60 14.68
N GLU A 677 -5.66 -9.79 15.36
CA GLU A 677 -5.07 -11.07 15.73
C GLU A 677 -4.58 -11.92 14.54
N ASN A 678 -3.98 -13.08 14.85
CA ASN A 678 -3.15 -13.86 13.91
C ASN A 678 -3.57 -15.35 13.79
N LYS A 679 -4.87 -15.64 13.95
CA LYS A 679 -5.37 -17.00 14.22
C LYS A 679 -6.14 -17.64 13.05
N CYS A 680 -5.75 -17.32 11.81
CA CYS A 680 -6.31 -17.99 10.63
C CYS A 680 -5.95 -19.48 10.66
N CYS A 681 -6.92 -20.37 10.46
CA CYS A 681 -6.64 -21.79 10.33
C CYS A 681 -6.26 -22.11 8.88
N VAL A 682 -5.23 -22.94 8.67
CA VAL A 682 -4.70 -23.29 7.34
C VAL A 682 -4.44 -24.80 7.29
N ARG A 683 -4.90 -25.47 6.24
CA ARG A 683 -4.65 -26.90 6.01
C ARG A 683 -4.31 -27.17 4.55
N ALA A 684 -3.34 -28.04 4.31
CA ALA A 684 -3.15 -28.63 3.00
C ALA A 684 -4.30 -29.59 2.67
N VAL A 685 -4.86 -29.45 1.46
CA VAL A 685 -5.93 -30.31 0.93
C VAL A 685 -5.28 -31.41 0.12
N PHE A 686 -5.59 -32.66 0.45
CA PHE A 686 -5.16 -33.83 -0.29
C PHE A 686 -6.35 -34.53 -0.93
N VAL A 687 -6.17 -35.03 -2.16
CA VAL A 687 -7.12 -35.90 -2.84
C VAL A 687 -6.37 -37.14 -3.31
N ASP A 688 -6.82 -38.32 -2.89
CA ASP A 688 -6.20 -39.62 -3.16
C ASP A 688 -4.69 -39.67 -2.83
N GLY A 689 -4.31 -39.00 -1.74
CA GLY A 689 -2.93 -38.93 -1.27
C GLY A 689 -2.04 -37.89 -1.98
N VAL A 690 -2.58 -37.14 -2.95
CA VAL A 690 -1.87 -36.05 -3.66
C VAL A 690 -2.32 -34.69 -3.14
N LYS A 691 -1.37 -33.78 -2.86
CA LYS A 691 -1.70 -32.40 -2.44
C LYS A 691 -2.36 -31.66 -3.61
N ALA A 692 -3.62 -31.28 -3.44
CA ALA A 692 -4.43 -30.56 -4.43
C ALA A 692 -4.43 -29.04 -4.22
N GLY A 693 -4.20 -28.57 -2.99
CA GLY A 693 -4.17 -27.14 -2.69
C GLY A 693 -4.13 -26.86 -1.20
N THR A 694 -4.66 -25.70 -0.81
CA THR A 694 -4.72 -25.24 0.58
C THR A 694 -6.11 -24.72 0.90
N ALA A 695 -6.65 -25.15 2.04
CA ALA A 695 -7.85 -24.62 2.66
C ALA A 695 -7.46 -23.54 3.68
N VAL A 696 -7.97 -22.34 3.46
CA VAL A 696 -7.82 -21.16 4.31
C VAL A 696 -9.15 -20.95 5.03
N MET A 697 -9.10 -20.95 6.36
CA MET A 697 -10.25 -20.86 7.26
C MET A 697 -10.04 -19.69 8.25
N PRO A 698 -10.22 -18.44 7.78
CA PRO A 698 -10.01 -17.24 8.58
C PRO A 698 -10.95 -17.13 9.77
N THR A 699 -10.57 -16.31 10.76
CA THR A 699 -11.45 -15.99 11.90
C THR A 699 -12.76 -15.33 11.45
N ARG A 700 -13.86 -15.66 12.14
CA ARG A 700 -15.23 -15.19 11.84
C ARG A 700 -15.88 -14.41 12.98
N GLY A 701 -15.11 -14.02 13.99
CA GLY A 701 -15.59 -13.22 15.13
C GLY A 701 -15.24 -13.86 16.48
N VAL A 702 -15.14 -13.02 17.52
CA VAL A 702 -14.75 -13.46 18.86
C VAL A 702 -15.82 -14.38 19.44
N ALA A 703 -15.46 -15.64 19.72
CA ALA A 703 -16.37 -16.68 20.19
C ALA A 703 -17.57 -16.94 19.26
N ASN A 704 -17.51 -16.50 18.00
CA ASN A 704 -18.61 -16.60 17.03
C ASN A 704 -18.57 -17.93 16.27
N TRP A 705 -18.71 -19.03 17.01
CA TRP A 705 -18.66 -20.39 16.47
C TRP A 705 -19.90 -20.83 15.67
N PRO A 706 -21.13 -20.37 15.98
CA PRO A 706 -22.31 -20.73 15.17
C PRO A 706 -22.35 -20.08 13.78
N ASP A 707 -21.53 -19.07 13.52
CA ASP A 707 -21.40 -18.44 12.20
C ASP A 707 -20.52 -19.28 11.27
N TRP A 708 -21.13 -20.31 10.69
CA TRP A 708 -20.50 -21.17 9.71
C TRP A 708 -20.36 -20.46 8.35
N GLY A 709 -19.14 -20.45 7.82
CA GLY A 709 -18.80 -19.93 6.49
C GLY A 709 -18.27 -21.00 5.55
N MET A 710 -17.92 -20.59 4.34
CA MET A 710 -17.18 -21.43 3.39
C MET A 710 -15.71 -20.99 3.35
N SER A 711 -14.79 -21.95 3.29
CA SER A 711 -13.38 -21.71 2.97
C SER A 711 -13.24 -21.21 1.53
N ASN A 712 -12.01 -20.89 1.12
CA ASN A 712 -11.71 -20.79 -0.31
C ASN A 712 -11.98 -22.11 -1.04
N THR A 713 -12.07 -22.03 -2.36
CA THR A 713 -12.17 -23.17 -3.26
C THR A 713 -10.79 -23.71 -3.64
N VAL A 714 -10.70 -25.03 -3.78
CA VAL A 714 -9.59 -25.74 -4.42
C VAL A 714 -10.13 -26.38 -5.69
N ARG A 715 -9.56 -26.00 -6.83
CA ARG A 715 -9.95 -26.50 -8.15
C ARG A 715 -9.02 -27.62 -8.59
N LEU A 716 -9.59 -28.70 -9.10
CA LEU A 716 -8.84 -29.86 -9.58
C LEU A 716 -9.66 -30.75 -10.54
N PRO A 717 -8.99 -31.50 -11.42
CA PRO A 717 -9.63 -32.56 -12.19
C PRO A 717 -9.94 -33.77 -11.30
N LEU A 718 -11.12 -34.37 -11.49
CA LEU A 718 -11.49 -35.65 -10.89
C LEU A 718 -11.99 -36.63 -11.97
N SER A 719 -11.74 -37.92 -11.75
CA SER A 719 -12.37 -39.00 -12.52
C SER A 719 -13.76 -39.33 -11.99
N ALA A 720 -14.62 -39.99 -12.75
CA ALA A 720 -15.86 -40.54 -12.19
C ALA A 720 -15.53 -41.61 -11.13
N GLY A 721 -16.18 -41.54 -9.97
CA GLY A 721 -15.98 -42.51 -8.89
C GLY A 721 -15.86 -41.87 -7.51
N GLU A 722 -15.31 -42.66 -6.59
CA GLU A 722 -15.05 -42.25 -5.21
C GLU A 722 -13.63 -41.73 -5.06
N HIS A 723 -13.48 -40.64 -4.31
CA HIS A 723 -12.20 -40.00 -4.02
C HIS A 723 -12.10 -39.72 -2.53
N THR A 724 -10.91 -39.86 -1.97
CA THR A 724 -10.65 -39.54 -0.56
C THR A 724 -10.07 -38.14 -0.45
N VAL A 725 -10.81 -37.22 0.19
CA VAL A 725 -10.37 -35.87 0.51
C VAL A 725 -9.88 -35.82 1.95
N GLU A 726 -8.70 -35.23 2.17
CA GLU A 726 -8.14 -35.05 3.51
C GLU A 726 -7.67 -33.62 3.74
N LEU A 727 -7.95 -33.08 4.93
CA LEU A 727 -7.33 -31.86 5.45
C LEU A 727 -6.17 -32.24 6.36
N ARG A 728 -4.94 -31.88 5.98
CA ARG A 728 -3.71 -32.19 6.72
C ARG A 728 -3.05 -30.90 7.20
N TYR A 729 -2.48 -30.93 8.40
CA TYR A 729 -1.60 -29.86 8.88
C TYR A 729 -0.15 -30.20 8.51
N LEU A 730 0.47 -29.37 7.66
CA LEU A 730 1.87 -29.47 7.26
C LEU A 730 2.71 -28.32 7.84
N PRO A 731 4.06 -28.42 7.87
CA PRO A 731 4.91 -27.34 8.37
C PRO A 731 4.69 -25.99 7.69
N GLU A 732 4.39 -25.97 6.38
CA GLU A 732 4.09 -24.73 5.66
C GLU A 732 2.78 -24.05 6.09
N ASP A 733 1.86 -24.77 6.75
CA ASP A 733 0.55 -24.27 7.17
C ASP A 733 0.59 -23.47 8.48
N GLU A 734 1.73 -23.41 9.18
CA GLU A 734 1.88 -22.66 10.43
C GLU A 734 1.52 -21.17 10.24
N ASN A 735 0.53 -20.66 10.98
CA ASN A 735 0.15 -19.25 10.89
C ASN A 735 1.05 -18.35 11.76
N MET A 736 0.79 -17.05 11.79
CA MET A 736 1.59 -16.12 12.60
C MET A 736 1.33 -16.18 14.11
N ASN A 737 0.27 -16.86 14.56
CA ASN A 737 0.04 -17.05 16.00
C ASN A 737 0.94 -18.14 16.58
N ILE A 738 1.37 -19.11 15.76
CA ILE A 738 2.23 -20.25 16.12
C ILE A 738 1.54 -21.23 17.09
N SER A 739 0.86 -20.75 18.13
CA SER A 739 0.16 -21.55 19.13
C SER A 739 -1.23 -22.04 18.70
N THR A 740 -2.03 -21.20 18.04
CA THR A 740 -3.41 -21.49 17.65
C THR A 740 -3.54 -21.51 16.13
N ASN A 741 -3.79 -22.69 15.57
CA ASN A 741 -4.15 -22.95 14.18
C ASN A 741 -5.33 -23.95 14.17
N HIS A 742 -6.47 -23.46 14.68
CA HIS A 742 -7.62 -24.26 15.06
C HIS A 742 -8.89 -23.79 14.33
N ALA A 743 -9.73 -24.74 13.91
CA ALA A 743 -11.07 -24.49 13.37
C ALA A 743 -11.96 -25.73 13.53
N LEU A 744 -13.26 -25.55 13.31
CA LEU A 744 -14.21 -26.65 13.14
C LEU A 744 -14.54 -26.78 11.66
N VAL A 745 -14.61 -28.01 11.15
CA VAL A 745 -15.03 -28.31 9.77
C VAL A 745 -16.23 -29.24 9.78
N ASP A 746 -17.27 -28.88 9.03
CA ASP A 746 -18.56 -29.57 9.05
C ASP A 746 -18.71 -30.47 7.83
N CYS A 747 -18.57 -29.94 6.62
CA CYS A 747 -18.70 -30.74 5.40
C CYS A 747 -17.84 -30.23 4.25
N VAL A 748 -17.61 -31.12 3.28
CA VAL A 748 -17.02 -30.80 1.97
C VAL A 748 -18.15 -30.50 0.99
N VAL A 749 -18.10 -29.33 0.37
CA VAL A 749 -18.96 -28.92 -0.74
C VAL A 749 -18.20 -29.11 -2.04
N VAL A 750 -18.79 -29.87 -2.96
CA VAL A 750 -18.21 -30.20 -4.27
C VAL A 750 -19.10 -29.64 -5.37
N GLU A 751 -18.56 -28.81 -6.26
CA GLU A 751 -19.27 -28.31 -7.45
C GLU A 751 -18.58 -28.76 -8.74
N HIS A 752 -19.37 -29.16 -9.75
CA HIS A 752 -18.87 -29.46 -11.09
C HIS A 752 -18.67 -28.15 -11.86
N ALA A 753 -17.41 -27.81 -12.17
CA ALA A 753 -17.01 -26.52 -12.74
C ALA A 753 -17.01 -26.51 -14.27
N LEU A 754 -16.44 -27.53 -14.92
CA LEU A 754 -16.38 -27.69 -16.38
C LEU A 754 -16.41 -29.16 -16.81
#